data_AF-A0A9D9YPN2-F1
#
_entry.id   AF-A0A9D9YPN2-F1
#
_cell.length_a   1.000
_cell.length_b   1.000
_cell.length_c   1.000
_cell.angle_alpha   90.00
_cell.angle_beta   90.00
_cell.angle_gamma   90.00
#
_symmetry.space_group_name_H-M   'P 1'
#
loop_
_entity.id
_entity.type
_entity.pdbx_description
1 polymer ?
#
loop_
_entity_poly.entity_id
_entity_poly.type
_entity_poly.pdbx_seq_one_letter_code
_entity_poly.pdbx_strand_id
1 'polypeptide(L)'
;AGTGINPAYFLCLLLGAGLFVLVQFVFSQNRIQLLKKSLVVFLPFGLVNLFWIVPLVDYLFITNTVQTLEGIGFTNWVASLSANTSLLNVIRLQGAWDWYIVNDYGVPLYIPYAAKYFYSVPFIVFSFVTPFLAFAAFTLRKNAKFELYFYFALMTVIGVFLGAGLHEPTGYIFNYLLNHLPFFSFFRSPWYIFTPYTILGLGGLACLFIDSVFYKFERRFIFRKVAVNHILFIGTGVLVLSQLVYSYPLITGKIFRPGRDDSFYQTFPSYLHEAREMLESSSYSRMVTYPDDQLESFKWGYKGTESILGLFTKNEVIAPSYNYPNQYLAALVERFYSYLKRGEYQSAFQMAHILGVDSMFIKTDTITLAPNILKDVASFTNSQKDISEWHFMNINEKYSSLKFSVPQYVFTLDMSPKRLADVSRFIPKDAVVVARDDSQLEKIPEVVPNLTVISEAKKIEETNPSITKFTYTTKDTSEYSLYLNNYQLRVSDISVSVDGKQVSSQLMTSDENVIKIGPLTTPIGDHSVVIRLPSPKVEQLIGLDPLLVIGEPGISTAKKYAFNDFSPFKKYEIQYESQYVYGDVPRFELVQSGPNSPYRVEKLPLLKNQDWLSQKFIFTPVELGSKLEIFALQPSQKDHTSKTLIRNLSVKEISDNQLYVIQTPKLFINNKVNLSTNKINPTKYIVNVKDTPNGYFLLMKEGYHKGWTIGSKDYIGGAPVHMSGNGYSNLWYIPVGGKNQDIELSFSGQKLYMFGLTVSLIVLLASLTTFIYGHVHRKQKSR
;
A
#
# COMPACT_ATOMS: atom_id res chain seq x y z
N ALA A 1 3.91 -7.03 9.98
CA ALA A 1 3.68 -8.10 8.98
C ALA A 1 4.80 -9.12 9.12
N GLY A 2 4.52 -10.41 9.37
CA GLY A 2 5.62 -11.34 9.68
C GLY A 2 5.28 -12.77 10.12
N THR A 3 4.01 -13.17 10.22
CA THR A 3 3.71 -14.60 10.09
C THR A 3 3.72 -14.89 8.60
N GLY A 4 4.80 -15.49 8.09
CA GLY A 4 5.06 -15.78 6.66
C GLY A 4 4.09 -16.78 6.01
N ILE A 5 2.85 -16.82 6.45
CA ILE A 5 1.79 -17.68 5.93
C ILE A 5 0.79 -16.78 5.25
N ASN A 6 0.80 -16.79 3.91
CA ASN A 6 -0.26 -16.18 3.14
C ASN A 6 -1.52 -17.04 3.30
N PRO A 7 -2.60 -16.52 3.92
CA PRO A 7 -3.80 -17.31 4.22
C PRO A 7 -4.41 -17.95 2.98
N ALA A 8 -4.30 -17.32 1.81
CA ALA A 8 -4.84 -17.83 0.56
C ALA A 8 -4.13 -19.12 0.11
N TYR A 9 -2.80 -19.20 0.25
CA TYR A 9 -2.06 -20.42 -0.04
C TYR A 9 -2.41 -21.55 0.92
N PHE A 10 -2.52 -21.23 2.22
CA PHE A 10 -2.93 -22.20 3.22
C PHE A 10 -4.33 -22.76 2.94
N LEU A 11 -5.30 -21.87 2.68
CA LEU A 11 -6.67 -22.25 2.32
C LEU A 11 -6.70 -23.06 1.03
N CYS A 12 -5.92 -22.68 0.01
CA CYS A 12 -5.80 -23.45 -1.22
C CYS A 12 -5.31 -24.88 -0.93
N LEU A 13 -4.21 -25.06 -0.19
CA LEU A 13 -3.73 -26.40 0.14
C LEU A 13 -4.74 -27.21 0.98
N LEU A 14 -5.38 -26.57 1.96
CA LEU A 14 -6.40 -27.20 2.80
C LEU A 14 -7.62 -27.66 1.97
N LEU A 15 -8.11 -26.80 1.07
CA LEU A 15 -9.21 -27.13 0.15
C LEU A 15 -8.82 -28.27 -0.80
N GLY A 16 -7.56 -28.36 -1.22
CA GLY A 16 -7.07 -29.46 -2.06
C GLY A 16 -7.08 -30.78 -1.30
N ALA A 17 -6.63 -30.78 -0.06
CA ALA A 17 -6.72 -31.96 0.81
C ALA A 17 -8.20 -32.32 1.13
N GLY A 18 -9.06 -31.33 1.35
CA GLY A 18 -10.50 -31.52 1.53
C GLY A 18 -11.16 -32.13 0.30
N LEU A 19 -10.77 -31.69 -0.89
CA LEU A 19 -11.20 -32.23 -2.18
C LEU A 19 -10.83 -33.72 -2.31
N PHE A 20 -9.62 -34.10 -1.88
CA PHE A 20 -9.21 -35.51 -1.85
C PHE A 20 -10.15 -36.34 -0.98
N VAL A 21 -10.45 -35.87 0.25
CA VAL A 21 -11.39 -36.57 1.15
C VAL A 21 -12.78 -36.67 0.52
N LEU A 22 -13.26 -35.60 -0.13
CA LEU A 22 -14.56 -35.60 -0.79
C LEU A 22 -14.62 -36.63 -1.92
N VAL A 23 -13.58 -36.70 -2.75
CA VAL A 23 -13.50 -37.72 -3.82
C VAL A 23 -13.46 -39.12 -3.22
N GLN A 24 -12.61 -39.36 -2.22
CA GLN A 24 -12.57 -40.65 -1.52
C GLN A 24 -13.91 -41.01 -0.88
N PHE A 25 -14.67 -40.02 -0.37
CA PHE A 25 -15.97 -40.25 0.24
C PHE A 25 -17.02 -40.71 -0.78
N VAL A 26 -16.99 -40.13 -1.98
CA VAL A 26 -17.89 -40.53 -3.09
C VAL A 26 -17.63 -41.98 -3.52
N PHE A 27 -16.37 -42.39 -3.60
CA PHE A 27 -15.98 -43.72 -4.10
C PHE A 27 -15.79 -44.80 -3.01
N SER A 28 -15.74 -44.43 -1.74
CA SER A 28 -15.53 -45.37 -0.62
C SER A 28 -16.84 -46.06 -0.20
N GLN A 29 -16.75 -47.38 0.02
CA GLN A 29 -17.80 -48.18 0.65
C GLN A 29 -17.90 -47.94 2.17
N ASN A 30 -16.80 -47.52 2.82
CA ASN A 30 -16.74 -47.29 4.27
C ASN A 30 -16.49 -45.82 4.59
N ARG A 31 -17.54 -45.01 4.41
CA ARG A 31 -17.55 -43.55 4.59
C ARG A 31 -17.21 -43.13 6.03
N ILE A 32 -17.71 -43.87 7.02
CA ILE A 32 -17.47 -43.57 8.44
C ILE A 32 -15.99 -43.72 8.79
N GLN A 33 -15.34 -44.79 8.34
CA GLN A 33 -13.92 -45.00 8.61
C GLN A 33 -13.05 -43.95 7.91
N LEU A 34 -13.43 -43.52 6.71
CA LEU A 34 -12.76 -42.43 6.02
C LEU A 34 -12.87 -41.13 6.82
N LEU A 35 -14.07 -40.73 7.25
CA LEU A 35 -14.25 -39.51 8.04
C LEU A 35 -13.45 -39.55 9.34
N LYS A 36 -13.41 -40.69 10.04
CA LYS A 36 -12.55 -40.88 11.23
C LYS A 36 -11.07 -40.67 10.91
N LYS A 37 -10.56 -41.29 9.84
CA LYS A 37 -9.17 -41.13 9.41
C LYS A 37 -8.85 -39.70 9.01
N SER A 38 -9.75 -39.04 8.28
CA SER A 38 -9.61 -37.64 7.91
C SER A 38 -9.57 -36.75 9.15
N LEU A 39 -10.47 -36.96 10.12
CA LEU A 39 -10.49 -36.17 11.35
C LEU A 39 -9.18 -36.30 12.15
N VAL A 40 -8.58 -37.49 12.18
CA VAL A 40 -7.26 -37.72 12.81
C VAL A 40 -6.14 -36.91 12.13
N VAL A 41 -6.28 -36.52 10.86
CA VAL A 41 -5.29 -35.71 10.13
C VAL A 41 -5.63 -34.22 10.20
N PHE A 42 -6.86 -33.84 9.87
CA PHE A 42 -7.27 -32.44 9.77
C PHE A 42 -7.38 -31.75 11.13
N LEU A 43 -7.78 -32.46 12.19
CA LEU A 43 -7.91 -31.86 13.52
C LEU A 43 -6.53 -31.43 14.06
N PRO A 44 -5.50 -32.30 14.14
CA PRO A 44 -4.17 -31.85 14.55
C PRO A 44 -3.60 -30.77 13.63
N PHE A 45 -3.81 -30.89 12.32
CA PHE A 45 -3.35 -29.87 11.37
C PHE A 45 -3.97 -28.50 11.66
N GLY A 46 -5.28 -28.41 11.87
CA GLY A 46 -5.95 -27.16 12.24
C GLY A 46 -5.45 -26.61 13.58
N LEU A 47 -5.29 -27.48 14.58
CA LEU A 47 -4.83 -27.11 15.92
C LEU A 47 -3.38 -26.60 15.93
N VAL A 48 -2.48 -27.19 15.13
CA VAL A 48 -1.08 -26.73 14.95
C VAL A 48 -0.99 -25.36 14.29
N ASN A 49 -2.05 -24.91 13.61
CA ASN A 49 -2.09 -23.63 12.93
C ASN A 49 -2.84 -22.54 13.73
N LEU A 50 -3.31 -22.84 14.95
CA LEU A 50 -4.04 -21.85 15.77
C LEU A 50 -3.19 -20.63 16.14
N PHE A 51 -1.87 -20.76 16.19
CA PHE A 51 -0.97 -19.65 16.54
C PHE A 51 -1.08 -18.45 15.60
N TRP A 52 -1.48 -18.65 14.33
CA TRP A 52 -1.70 -17.56 13.39
C TRP A 52 -3.17 -17.42 12.96
N ILE A 53 -3.95 -18.51 12.95
CA ILE A 53 -5.38 -18.46 12.61
C ILE A 53 -6.14 -17.61 13.63
N VAL A 54 -5.92 -17.81 14.93
CA VAL A 54 -6.66 -17.10 15.97
C VAL A 54 -6.38 -15.59 15.93
N PRO A 55 -5.11 -15.11 15.89
CA PRO A 55 -4.84 -13.68 15.75
C PRO A 55 -5.36 -13.08 14.44
N LEU A 56 -5.31 -13.82 13.33
CA LEU A 56 -5.85 -13.32 12.05
C LEU A 56 -7.36 -13.15 12.10
N VAL A 57 -8.06 -14.15 12.63
CA VAL A 57 -9.53 -14.12 12.77
C VAL A 57 -9.94 -12.97 13.69
N ASP A 58 -9.28 -12.83 14.84
CA ASP A 58 -9.49 -11.70 15.76
C ASP A 58 -9.28 -10.35 15.07
N TYR A 59 -8.18 -10.19 14.33
CA TYR A 59 -7.89 -8.98 13.56
C TYR A 59 -8.99 -8.67 12.52
N LEU A 60 -9.43 -9.65 11.74
CA LEU A 60 -10.45 -9.48 10.70
C LEU A 60 -11.80 -9.05 11.29
N PHE A 61 -12.18 -9.62 12.44
CA PHE A 61 -13.42 -9.26 13.13
C PHE A 61 -13.32 -7.91 13.85
N ILE A 62 -12.18 -7.59 14.49
CA ILE A 62 -11.99 -6.31 15.19
C ILE A 62 -11.96 -5.13 14.21
N THR A 63 -11.35 -5.31 13.05
CA THR A 63 -11.15 -4.22 12.07
C THR A 63 -12.31 -4.05 11.09
N ASN A 64 -13.33 -4.92 11.11
CA ASN A 64 -14.43 -4.93 10.12
C ASN A 64 -13.94 -4.90 8.65
N THR A 65 -12.69 -5.30 8.39
CA THR A 65 -12.03 -5.25 7.08
C THR A 65 -12.61 -6.24 6.06
N VAL A 66 -13.57 -7.07 6.47
CA VAL A 66 -14.26 -8.06 5.63
C VAL A 66 -15.11 -7.39 4.54
N GLN A 67 -15.50 -6.12 4.69
CA GLN A 67 -16.47 -5.46 3.80
C GLN A 67 -15.92 -4.39 2.86
N THR A 68 -14.74 -3.80 3.12
CA THR A 68 -14.27 -2.61 2.39
C THR A 68 -12.89 -2.81 1.77
N LEU A 69 -12.88 -3.37 0.55
CA LEU A 69 -11.67 -3.53 -0.27
C LEU A 69 -11.62 -2.56 -1.46
N GLU A 70 -12.63 -1.71 -1.64
CA GLU A 70 -12.67 -0.67 -2.67
C GLU A 70 -11.62 0.43 -2.46
N GLY A 71 -11.16 0.65 -1.22
CA GLY A 71 -10.28 1.77 -0.86
C GLY A 71 -8.80 1.61 -1.24
N ILE A 72 -8.40 0.43 -1.70
CA ILE A 72 -7.04 0.16 -2.19
C ILE A 72 -7.24 -0.21 -3.65
N GLY A 73 -6.63 0.52 -4.59
CA GLY A 73 -6.87 0.42 -6.05
C GLY A 73 -6.57 -0.95 -6.69
N PHE A 74 -7.29 -1.99 -6.26
CA PHE A 74 -6.99 -3.40 -6.47
C PHE A 74 -7.65 -4.01 -7.70
N THR A 75 -8.69 -3.39 -8.27
CA THR A 75 -9.29 -3.87 -9.52
C THR A 75 -8.26 -3.89 -10.65
N ASN A 76 -7.41 -2.86 -10.72
CA ASN A 76 -6.25 -2.83 -11.63
C ASN A 76 -5.21 -3.91 -11.32
N TRP A 77 -5.04 -4.30 -10.05
CA TRP A 77 -4.07 -5.33 -9.66
C TRP A 77 -4.47 -6.72 -10.17
N VAL A 78 -5.69 -7.18 -9.88
CA VAL A 78 -6.15 -8.52 -10.31
C VAL A 78 -6.19 -8.61 -11.84
N ALA A 79 -6.65 -7.54 -12.51
CA ALA A 79 -6.69 -7.46 -13.96
C ALA A 79 -5.28 -7.52 -14.57
N SER A 80 -4.34 -6.75 -14.03
CA SER A 80 -2.93 -6.75 -14.47
C SER A 80 -2.28 -8.12 -14.30
N LEU A 81 -2.48 -8.77 -13.15
CA LEU A 81 -1.97 -10.12 -12.90
C LEU A 81 -2.61 -11.18 -13.79
N SER A 82 -3.84 -10.93 -14.27
CA SER A 82 -4.57 -11.87 -15.14
C SER A 82 -4.37 -11.59 -16.63
N ALA A 83 -3.61 -10.57 -17.02
CA ALA A 83 -3.51 -10.14 -18.42
C ALA A 83 -2.92 -11.22 -19.35
N ASN A 84 -2.05 -12.09 -18.82
CA ASN A 84 -1.35 -13.13 -19.59
C ASN A 84 -1.63 -14.55 -19.09
N THR A 85 -2.68 -14.74 -18.29
CA THR A 85 -3.05 -16.03 -17.67
C THR A 85 -4.11 -16.77 -18.48
N SER A 86 -3.96 -16.80 -19.81
CA SER A 86 -4.82 -17.65 -20.66
C SER A 86 -4.76 -19.12 -20.21
N LEU A 87 -5.83 -19.90 -20.43
CA LEU A 87 -5.87 -21.31 -20.02
C LEU A 87 -4.64 -22.09 -20.50
N LEU A 88 -4.17 -21.81 -21.72
CA LEU A 88 -2.96 -22.40 -22.29
C LEU A 88 -1.71 -22.01 -21.50
N ASN A 89 -1.54 -20.74 -21.16
CA ASN A 89 -0.39 -20.26 -20.38
C ASN A 89 -0.42 -20.83 -18.95
N VAL A 90 -1.59 -20.94 -18.32
CA VAL A 90 -1.72 -21.54 -16.99
C VAL A 90 -1.32 -23.01 -17.02
N ILE A 91 -1.80 -23.79 -18.00
CA ILE A 91 -1.44 -25.20 -18.18
C ILE A 91 0.08 -25.38 -18.41
N ARG A 92 0.70 -24.46 -19.15
CA ARG A 92 2.15 -24.46 -19.43
C ARG A 92 3.00 -23.91 -18.28
N LEU A 93 2.37 -23.45 -17.19
CA LEU A 93 3.01 -22.78 -16.05
C LEU A 93 3.73 -21.48 -16.45
N GLN A 94 3.19 -20.75 -17.41
CA GLN A 94 3.74 -19.51 -17.98
C GLN A 94 2.79 -18.31 -17.78
N GLY A 95 2.02 -18.27 -16.69
CA GLY A 95 1.05 -17.21 -16.43
C GLY A 95 1.59 -16.01 -15.65
N ALA A 96 2.87 -16.00 -15.28
CA ALA A 96 3.46 -14.92 -14.50
C ALA A 96 3.54 -13.62 -15.32
N TRP A 97 2.95 -12.54 -14.83
CA TRP A 97 2.88 -11.25 -15.55
C TRP A 97 4.26 -10.67 -15.89
N ASP A 98 5.24 -10.86 -14.99
CA ASP A 98 6.60 -10.35 -15.09
C ASP A 98 7.43 -10.99 -16.22
N TRP A 99 6.94 -12.07 -16.84
CA TRP A 99 7.53 -12.66 -18.04
C TRP A 99 7.21 -11.87 -19.31
N TYR A 100 6.10 -11.13 -19.32
CA TYR A 100 5.55 -10.50 -20.52
C TYR A 100 5.84 -9.00 -20.60
N ILE A 101 6.35 -8.40 -19.52
CA ILE A 101 6.74 -6.99 -19.52
C ILE A 101 8.09 -6.85 -20.24
N VAL A 102 8.07 -6.09 -21.34
CA VAL A 102 9.22 -5.77 -22.17
C VAL A 102 9.47 -4.26 -22.20
N ASN A 103 10.70 -3.85 -22.46
CA ASN A 103 11.03 -2.45 -22.76
C ASN A 103 10.63 -2.08 -24.20
N ASP A 104 10.87 -0.83 -24.60
CA ASP A 104 10.57 -0.31 -25.94
C ASP A 104 11.27 -1.08 -27.09
N TYR A 105 12.32 -1.84 -26.77
CA TYR A 105 13.07 -2.68 -27.70
C TYR A 105 12.63 -4.16 -27.71
N GLY A 106 11.56 -4.49 -26.98
CA GLY A 106 11.02 -5.86 -26.89
C GLY A 106 11.83 -6.80 -25.99
N VAL A 107 12.76 -6.28 -25.17
CA VAL A 107 13.59 -7.07 -24.26
C VAL A 107 12.86 -7.25 -22.92
N PRO A 108 12.76 -8.47 -22.36
CA PRO A 108 12.13 -8.70 -21.05
C PRO A 108 12.75 -7.85 -19.95
N LEU A 109 11.91 -7.08 -19.25
CA LEU A 109 12.35 -6.13 -18.24
C LEU A 109 12.76 -6.84 -16.95
N TYR A 110 11.91 -7.75 -16.46
CA TYR A 110 12.08 -8.42 -15.17
C TYR A 110 12.70 -9.81 -15.29
N ILE A 111 12.30 -10.62 -16.28
CA ILE A 111 12.70 -12.03 -16.38
C ILE A 111 13.47 -12.27 -17.69
N PRO A 112 14.81 -12.10 -17.71
CA PRO A 112 15.60 -12.18 -18.94
C PRO A 112 15.52 -13.54 -19.65
N TYR A 113 15.36 -14.62 -18.88
CA TYR A 113 15.28 -15.97 -19.42
C TYR A 113 13.93 -16.31 -20.03
N ALA A 114 12.88 -15.51 -19.81
CA ALA A 114 11.53 -15.76 -20.35
C ALA A 114 11.54 -15.90 -21.89
N ALA A 115 12.39 -15.13 -22.57
CA ALA A 115 12.56 -15.22 -24.02
C ALA A 115 12.90 -16.64 -24.51
N LYS A 116 13.67 -17.44 -23.74
CA LYS A 116 13.94 -18.83 -24.12
C LYS A 116 12.69 -19.68 -24.10
N TYR A 117 11.79 -19.47 -23.14
CA TYR A 117 10.54 -20.21 -23.04
C TYR A 117 9.55 -19.87 -24.15
N PHE A 118 9.63 -18.66 -24.68
CA PHE A 118 8.76 -18.21 -25.77
C PHE A 118 9.29 -18.56 -27.16
N TYR A 119 10.62 -18.56 -27.36
CA TYR A 119 11.20 -18.63 -28.71
C TYR A 119 12.10 -19.86 -28.95
N SER A 120 12.51 -20.60 -27.91
CA SER A 120 13.37 -21.77 -28.08
C SER A 120 12.54 -23.05 -28.21
N VAL A 121 12.67 -23.75 -29.35
CA VAL A 121 11.91 -24.98 -29.66
C VAL A 121 11.95 -26.02 -28.53
N PRO A 122 13.12 -26.38 -27.94
CA PRO A 122 13.16 -27.33 -26.83
C PRO A 122 12.30 -26.91 -25.64
N PHE A 123 12.32 -25.64 -25.25
CA PHE A 123 11.55 -25.13 -24.11
C PHE A 123 10.06 -25.08 -24.41
N ILE A 124 9.67 -24.71 -25.63
CA ILE A 124 8.28 -24.79 -26.07
C ILE A 124 7.80 -26.24 -25.97
N VAL A 125 8.55 -27.20 -26.51
CA VAL A 125 8.20 -28.63 -26.43
C VAL A 125 8.11 -29.09 -24.98
N PHE A 126 9.10 -28.80 -24.14
CA PHE A 126 9.11 -29.21 -22.73
C PHE A 126 7.94 -28.64 -21.93
N SER A 127 7.46 -27.43 -22.27
CA SER A 127 6.27 -26.84 -21.64
C SER A 127 4.98 -27.63 -21.90
N PHE A 128 4.94 -28.45 -22.97
CA PHE A 128 3.81 -29.31 -23.30
C PHE A 128 3.96 -30.76 -22.83
N VAL A 129 5.16 -31.21 -22.45
CA VAL A 129 5.41 -32.61 -22.05
C VAL A 129 4.52 -33.01 -20.88
N THR A 130 4.54 -32.27 -19.77
CA THR A 130 3.75 -32.63 -18.58
C THR A 130 2.24 -32.54 -18.84
N PRO A 131 1.69 -31.46 -19.45
CA PRO A 131 0.30 -31.43 -19.86
C PRO A 131 -0.11 -32.59 -20.77
N PHE A 132 0.71 -32.91 -21.76
CA PHE A 132 0.44 -34.01 -22.69
C PHE A 132 0.36 -35.35 -21.96
N LEU A 133 1.32 -35.67 -21.09
CA LEU A 133 1.31 -36.89 -20.28
C LEU A 133 0.08 -36.94 -19.35
N ALA A 134 -0.30 -35.80 -18.76
CA ALA A 134 -1.47 -35.70 -17.90
C ALA A 134 -2.77 -36.01 -18.66
N PHE A 135 -2.97 -35.45 -19.85
CA PHE A 135 -4.14 -35.77 -20.68
C PHE A 135 -4.10 -37.19 -21.23
N ALA A 136 -2.92 -37.69 -21.60
CA ALA A 136 -2.73 -39.07 -22.06
C ALA A 136 -3.06 -40.10 -20.97
N ALA A 137 -2.99 -39.74 -19.70
CA ALA A 137 -3.34 -40.61 -18.56
C ALA A 137 -4.72 -41.27 -18.72
N PHE A 138 -5.70 -40.55 -19.26
CA PHE A 138 -7.06 -41.06 -19.43
C PHE A 138 -7.19 -42.13 -20.52
N THR A 139 -6.29 -42.16 -21.50
CA THR A 139 -6.29 -43.16 -22.59
C THR A 139 -5.83 -44.54 -22.10
N LEU A 140 -4.93 -44.57 -21.12
CA LEU A 140 -4.33 -45.80 -20.58
C LEU A 140 -4.84 -46.14 -19.18
N ARG A 141 -5.91 -45.50 -18.71
CA ARG A 141 -6.38 -45.56 -17.33
C ARG A 141 -6.57 -46.99 -16.79
N LYS A 142 -6.24 -47.16 -15.51
CA LYS A 142 -6.49 -48.38 -14.75
C LYS A 142 -7.72 -48.18 -13.87
N ASN A 143 -8.76 -49.01 -14.06
CA ASN A 143 -10.04 -48.84 -13.34
C ASN A 143 -9.89 -48.89 -11.81
N ALA A 144 -8.91 -49.62 -11.29
CA ALA A 144 -8.68 -49.80 -9.85
C ALA A 144 -8.16 -48.55 -9.11
N LYS A 145 -7.87 -47.44 -9.81
CA LYS A 145 -7.40 -46.17 -9.23
C LYS A 145 -8.23 -44.98 -9.70
N PHE A 146 -9.45 -45.20 -10.19
CA PHE A 146 -10.26 -44.18 -10.86
C PHE A 146 -10.46 -42.92 -10.00
N GLU A 147 -10.60 -43.09 -8.68
CA GLU A 147 -10.70 -42.02 -7.70
C GLU A 147 -9.49 -41.08 -7.71
N LEU A 148 -8.27 -41.60 -7.94
CA LEU A 148 -7.06 -40.77 -8.04
C LEU A 148 -7.02 -40.01 -9.36
N TYR A 149 -7.40 -40.66 -10.46
CA TYR A 149 -7.54 -39.98 -11.75
C TYR A 149 -8.53 -38.82 -11.65
N PHE A 150 -9.70 -39.07 -11.07
CA PHE A 150 -10.75 -38.07 -10.90
C PHE A 150 -10.29 -36.91 -9.99
N TYR A 151 -9.64 -37.22 -8.87
CA TYR A 151 -9.10 -36.21 -7.95
C TYR A 151 -8.10 -35.28 -8.65
N PHE A 152 -7.06 -35.84 -9.31
CA PHE A 152 -6.06 -35.02 -9.97
C PHE A 152 -6.63 -34.27 -11.19
N ALA A 153 -7.59 -34.86 -11.91
CA ALA A 153 -8.33 -34.15 -12.96
C ALA A 153 -9.04 -32.92 -12.41
N LEU A 154 -9.74 -33.07 -11.28
CA LEU A 154 -10.50 -32.00 -10.67
C LEU A 154 -9.56 -30.90 -10.14
N MET A 155 -8.41 -31.27 -9.55
CA MET A 155 -7.37 -30.30 -9.21
C MET A 155 -6.87 -29.55 -10.44
N THR A 156 -6.56 -30.23 -11.55
CA THR A 156 -6.13 -29.56 -12.79
C THR A 156 -7.19 -28.60 -13.30
N VAL A 157 -8.45 -29.03 -13.37
CA VAL A 157 -9.57 -28.20 -13.81
C VAL A 157 -9.70 -26.95 -12.94
N ILE A 158 -9.80 -27.12 -11.62
CA ILE A 158 -9.93 -25.99 -10.69
C ILE A 158 -8.71 -25.08 -10.75
N GLY A 159 -7.50 -25.65 -10.75
CA GLY A 159 -6.25 -24.90 -10.80
C GLY A 159 -6.09 -24.07 -12.07
N VAL A 160 -6.47 -24.63 -13.22
CA VAL A 160 -6.39 -23.94 -14.51
C VAL A 160 -7.44 -22.83 -14.60
N PHE A 161 -8.71 -23.12 -14.25
CA PHE A 161 -9.78 -22.13 -14.37
C PHE A 161 -9.66 -21.01 -13.35
N LEU A 162 -9.39 -21.32 -12.08
CA LEU A 162 -9.20 -20.28 -11.06
C LEU A 162 -7.84 -19.59 -11.19
N GLY A 163 -6.82 -20.29 -11.68
CA GLY A 163 -5.51 -19.71 -12.00
C GLY A 163 -5.52 -18.76 -13.19
N ALA A 164 -6.50 -18.88 -14.09
CA ALA A 164 -6.70 -17.94 -15.19
C ALA A 164 -7.21 -16.56 -14.72
N GLY A 165 -7.77 -16.47 -13.51
CA GLY A 165 -8.20 -15.21 -12.93
C GLY A 165 -9.28 -14.53 -13.77
N LEU A 166 -9.07 -13.24 -14.07
CA LEU A 166 -9.97 -12.44 -14.91
C LEU A 166 -9.77 -12.66 -16.42
N HIS A 167 -8.85 -13.54 -16.85
CA HIS A 167 -8.62 -13.80 -18.26
C HIS A 167 -9.80 -14.56 -18.90
N GLU A 168 -10.22 -14.14 -20.09
CA GLU A 168 -11.23 -14.84 -20.88
C GLU A 168 -10.79 -16.27 -21.29
N PRO A 169 -11.71 -17.24 -21.44
CA PRO A 169 -13.17 -17.10 -21.46
C PRO A 169 -13.86 -17.24 -20.10
N THR A 170 -13.12 -17.55 -19.02
CA THR A 170 -13.74 -17.86 -17.70
C THR A 170 -13.63 -16.72 -16.70
N GLY A 171 -13.07 -15.58 -17.11
CA GLY A 171 -12.82 -14.42 -16.26
C GLY A 171 -14.07 -13.89 -15.55
N TYR A 172 -15.23 -13.95 -16.22
CA TYR A 172 -16.50 -13.51 -15.64
C TYR A 172 -16.91 -14.30 -14.39
N ILE A 173 -16.59 -15.60 -14.32
CA ILE A 173 -16.88 -16.46 -13.16
C ILE A 173 -16.00 -16.02 -11.98
N PHE A 174 -14.71 -15.81 -12.24
CA PHE A 174 -13.78 -15.36 -11.21
C PHE A 174 -14.18 -13.99 -10.66
N ASN A 175 -14.56 -13.05 -11.55
CA ASN A 175 -15.06 -11.74 -11.17
C ASN A 175 -16.34 -11.84 -10.31
N TYR A 176 -17.27 -12.73 -10.69
CA TYR A 176 -18.47 -12.96 -9.90
C TYR A 176 -18.13 -13.44 -8.48
N LEU A 177 -17.24 -14.43 -8.34
CA LEU A 177 -16.80 -14.91 -7.03
C LEU A 177 -16.09 -13.82 -6.22
N LEU A 178 -15.25 -13.01 -6.85
CA LEU A 178 -14.54 -11.90 -6.19
C LEU A 178 -15.50 -10.88 -5.58
N ASN A 179 -16.60 -10.59 -6.27
CA ASN A 179 -17.56 -9.57 -5.84
C ASN A 179 -18.66 -10.10 -4.91
N HIS A 180 -18.94 -11.42 -4.92
CA HIS A 180 -20.10 -11.98 -4.21
C HIS A 180 -19.77 -13.01 -3.13
N LEU A 181 -18.61 -13.69 -3.21
CA LEU A 181 -18.24 -14.72 -2.23
C LEU A 181 -17.37 -14.09 -1.12
N PRO A 182 -17.84 -14.06 0.15
CA PRO A 182 -17.05 -13.52 1.25
C PRO A 182 -15.68 -14.19 1.35
N PHE A 183 -14.66 -13.41 1.70
CA PHE A 183 -13.26 -13.82 1.80
C PHE A 183 -12.60 -14.28 0.49
N PHE A 184 -13.31 -14.31 -0.64
CA PHE A 184 -12.70 -14.70 -1.92
C PHE A 184 -11.65 -13.68 -2.40
N SER A 185 -11.68 -12.46 -1.87
CA SER A 185 -10.65 -11.45 -2.07
C SER A 185 -9.25 -11.86 -1.58
N PHE A 186 -9.12 -12.87 -0.71
CA PHE A 186 -7.83 -13.48 -0.40
C PHE A 186 -7.15 -14.08 -1.65
N PHE A 187 -7.93 -14.47 -2.65
CA PHE A 187 -7.45 -15.07 -3.91
C PHE A 187 -7.11 -14.05 -5.00
N ARG A 188 -6.83 -12.78 -4.65
CA ARG A 188 -6.54 -11.66 -5.58
C ARG A 188 -5.29 -11.83 -6.46
N SER A 189 -4.48 -12.86 -6.25
CA SER A 189 -3.33 -13.23 -7.10
C SER A 189 -3.55 -14.62 -7.70
N PRO A 190 -4.55 -14.76 -8.59
CA PRO A 190 -5.15 -16.05 -8.97
C PRO A 190 -4.12 -17.07 -9.44
N TRP A 191 -3.29 -16.70 -10.42
CA TRP A 191 -2.27 -17.58 -10.97
C TRP A 191 -1.35 -18.12 -9.88
N TYR A 192 -0.77 -17.24 -9.06
CA TYR A 192 0.16 -17.61 -8.00
C TYR A 192 -0.48 -18.55 -6.96
N ILE A 193 -1.73 -18.31 -6.60
CA ILE A 193 -2.41 -19.02 -5.51
C ILE A 193 -2.96 -20.38 -5.95
N PHE A 194 -3.45 -20.50 -7.20
CA PHE A 194 -4.03 -21.74 -7.73
C PHE A 194 -3.04 -22.60 -8.54
N THR A 195 -1.87 -22.08 -8.90
CA THR A 195 -0.79 -22.86 -9.53
C THR A 195 -0.43 -24.16 -8.77
N PRO A 196 -0.42 -24.23 -7.43
CA PRO A 196 -0.23 -25.50 -6.72
C PRO A 196 -1.20 -26.60 -7.16
N TYR A 197 -2.46 -26.28 -7.46
CA TYR A 197 -3.42 -27.27 -7.97
C TYR A 197 -3.09 -27.72 -9.39
N THR A 198 -2.70 -26.78 -10.25
CA THR A 198 -2.26 -27.08 -11.61
C THR A 198 -1.05 -28.02 -11.58
N ILE A 199 -0.04 -27.72 -10.74
CA ILE A 199 1.16 -28.54 -10.59
C ILE A 199 0.83 -29.92 -10.03
N LEU A 200 0.08 -30.00 -8.93
CA LEU A 200 -0.26 -31.28 -8.28
C LEU A 200 -1.18 -32.14 -9.16
N GLY A 201 -2.16 -31.51 -9.82
CA GLY A 201 -3.07 -32.20 -10.73
C GLY A 201 -2.35 -32.75 -11.96
N LEU A 202 -1.60 -31.90 -12.68
CA LEU A 202 -0.87 -32.33 -13.86
C LEU A 202 0.22 -33.37 -13.52
N GLY A 203 0.97 -33.14 -12.44
CA GLY A 203 2.01 -34.07 -11.97
C GLY A 203 1.42 -35.42 -11.53
N GLY A 204 0.31 -35.41 -10.78
CA GLY A 204 -0.38 -36.63 -10.35
C GLY A 204 -0.90 -37.44 -11.53
N LEU A 205 -1.53 -36.79 -12.52
CA LEU A 205 -1.99 -37.46 -13.75
C LEU A 205 -0.82 -38.01 -14.58
N ALA A 206 0.26 -37.25 -14.74
CA ALA A 206 1.46 -37.73 -15.44
C ALA A 206 2.08 -38.96 -14.76
N CYS A 207 2.14 -38.99 -13.43
CA CYS A 207 2.57 -40.16 -12.67
C CYS A 207 1.65 -41.38 -12.89
N LEU A 208 0.33 -41.17 -12.88
CA LEU A 208 -0.64 -42.24 -13.16
C LEU A 208 -0.56 -42.78 -14.59
N PHE A 209 -0.25 -41.92 -15.57
CA PHE A 209 0.04 -42.34 -16.93
C PHE A 209 1.25 -43.28 -16.97
N ILE A 210 2.37 -42.87 -16.35
CA ILE A 210 3.59 -43.69 -16.30
C ILE A 210 3.31 -45.03 -15.61
N ASP A 211 2.67 -45.04 -14.44
CA ASP A 211 2.26 -46.26 -13.73
C ASP A 211 1.43 -47.21 -14.62
N SER A 212 0.52 -46.63 -15.42
CA SER A 212 -0.36 -47.41 -16.30
C SER A 212 0.36 -47.97 -17.52
N VAL A 213 1.33 -47.23 -18.06
CA VAL A 213 2.23 -47.71 -19.12
C VAL A 213 3.02 -48.91 -18.59
N PHE A 214 3.75 -48.75 -17.46
CA PHE A 214 4.50 -49.85 -16.85
C PHE A 214 3.62 -51.09 -16.63
N TYR A 215 2.44 -50.91 -16.02
CA TYR A 215 1.52 -52.02 -15.75
C TYR A 215 1.03 -52.74 -17.02
N LYS A 216 0.63 -52.01 -18.07
CA LYS A 216 0.14 -52.63 -19.31
C LYS A 216 1.25 -53.36 -20.06
N PHE A 217 2.46 -52.81 -20.06
CA PHE A 217 3.61 -53.42 -20.73
C PHE A 217 4.12 -54.67 -20.02
N GLU A 218 4.23 -54.65 -18.68
CA GLU A 218 4.62 -55.84 -17.88
C GLU A 218 3.67 -57.02 -18.08
N ARG A 219 2.38 -56.76 -18.27
CA ARG A 219 1.36 -57.80 -18.48
C ARG A 219 1.38 -58.38 -19.89
N ARG A 220 1.80 -57.61 -20.91
CA ARG A 220 1.74 -58.01 -22.33
C ARG A 220 3.01 -58.71 -22.84
N PHE A 221 4.18 -58.43 -22.26
CA PHE A 221 5.46 -58.97 -22.74
C PHE A 221 6.23 -59.75 -21.66
N ILE A 222 5.78 -60.99 -21.40
CA ILE A 222 6.30 -61.84 -20.31
C ILE A 222 7.77 -62.25 -20.53
N PHE A 223 8.22 -62.45 -21.78
CA PHE A 223 9.56 -62.96 -22.11
C PHE A 223 10.64 -61.89 -22.36
N ARG A 224 10.31 -60.58 -22.31
CA ARG A 224 11.27 -59.46 -22.50
C ARG A 224 11.27 -58.43 -21.36
N LYS A 225 10.85 -58.85 -20.16
CA LYS A 225 10.64 -57.95 -19.01
C LYS A 225 11.84 -57.06 -18.69
N VAL A 226 13.06 -57.59 -18.75
CA VAL A 226 14.27 -56.83 -18.39
C VAL A 226 14.51 -55.67 -19.37
N ALA A 227 14.54 -55.93 -20.68
CA ALA A 227 14.81 -54.89 -21.68
C ALA A 227 13.73 -53.80 -21.70
N VAL A 228 12.46 -54.17 -21.53
CA VAL A 228 11.34 -53.21 -21.50
C VAL A 228 11.41 -52.31 -20.27
N ASN A 229 11.73 -52.87 -19.10
CA ASN A 229 11.88 -52.08 -17.88
C ASN A 229 13.04 -51.09 -17.99
N HIS A 230 14.13 -51.46 -18.66
CA HIS A 230 15.24 -50.53 -18.95
C HIS A 230 14.80 -49.40 -19.89
N ILE A 231 14.06 -49.69 -20.95
CA ILE A 231 13.55 -48.65 -21.88
C ILE A 231 12.62 -47.67 -21.16
N LEU A 232 11.68 -48.18 -20.35
CA LEU A 232 10.76 -47.33 -19.60
C LEU A 232 11.47 -46.52 -18.51
N PHE A 233 12.48 -47.11 -17.87
CA PHE A 233 13.33 -46.41 -16.90
C PHE A 233 14.12 -45.28 -17.57
N ILE A 234 14.77 -45.56 -18.70
CA ILE A 234 15.49 -44.56 -19.50
C ILE A 234 14.53 -43.46 -19.96
N GLY A 235 13.35 -43.83 -20.48
CA GLY A 235 12.34 -42.87 -20.92
C GLY A 235 11.86 -41.97 -19.78
N THR A 236 11.63 -42.54 -18.59
CA THR A 236 11.30 -41.76 -17.38
C THR A 236 12.46 -40.85 -16.98
N GLY A 237 13.70 -41.33 -17.05
CA GLY A 237 14.91 -40.53 -16.79
C GLY A 237 15.04 -39.35 -17.75
N VAL A 238 14.78 -39.56 -19.05
CA VAL A 238 14.77 -38.50 -20.06
C VAL A 238 13.68 -37.47 -19.76
N LEU A 239 12.49 -37.90 -19.34
CA LEU A 239 11.42 -36.98 -18.93
C LEU A 239 11.81 -36.14 -17.72
N VAL A 240 12.38 -36.75 -16.68
CA VAL A 240 12.87 -36.03 -15.50
C VAL A 240 13.97 -35.04 -15.90
N LEU A 241 14.93 -35.47 -16.73
CA LEU A 241 16.00 -34.61 -17.22
C LEU A 241 15.44 -33.43 -18.03
N SER A 242 14.42 -33.66 -18.87
CA SER A 242 13.76 -32.58 -19.64
C SER A 242 13.13 -31.53 -18.72
N GLN A 243 12.55 -31.94 -17.59
CA GLN A 243 11.96 -31.02 -16.61
C GLN A 243 13.03 -30.27 -15.80
N LEU A 244 14.17 -30.91 -15.50
CA LEU A 244 15.32 -30.24 -14.91
C LEU A 244 15.90 -29.19 -15.87
N VAL A 245 16.02 -29.51 -17.16
CA VAL A 245 16.44 -28.56 -18.19
C VAL A 245 15.41 -27.43 -18.34
N TYR A 246 14.12 -27.74 -18.32
CA TYR A 246 13.05 -26.73 -18.31
C TYR A 246 13.12 -25.82 -17.08
N SER A 247 13.67 -26.32 -15.96
CA SER A 247 13.86 -25.57 -14.72
C SER A 247 15.27 -24.98 -14.57
N TYR A 248 16.05 -24.88 -15.66
CA TYR A 248 17.45 -24.44 -15.59
C TYR A 248 17.69 -23.10 -14.88
N PRO A 249 16.80 -22.08 -14.86
CA PRO A 249 17.10 -20.83 -14.17
C PRO A 249 17.23 -21.02 -12.66
N LEU A 250 16.50 -21.99 -12.10
CA LEU A 250 16.63 -22.38 -10.70
C LEU A 250 17.97 -23.08 -10.45
N ILE A 251 18.33 -24.05 -11.30
CA ILE A 251 19.55 -24.87 -11.16
C ILE A 251 20.82 -24.03 -11.36
N THR A 252 20.78 -23.08 -12.31
CA THR A 252 21.94 -22.24 -12.66
C THR A 252 22.01 -20.94 -11.86
N GLY A 253 21.08 -20.69 -10.94
CA GLY A 253 21.00 -19.44 -10.18
C GLY A 253 20.57 -18.22 -11.01
N LYS A 254 20.19 -18.39 -12.29
CA LYS A 254 19.73 -17.29 -13.16
C LYS A 254 18.42 -16.65 -12.70
N ILE A 255 17.67 -17.31 -11.82
CA ILE A 255 16.54 -16.67 -11.11
C ILE A 255 16.97 -15.43 -10.32
N PHE A 256 18.23 -15.38 -9.87
CA PHE A 256 18.81 -14.25 -9.15
C PHE A 256 19.43 -13.17 -10.06
N ARG A 257 19.32 -13.34 -11.39
CA ARG A 257 19.71 -12.37 -12.42
C ARG A 257 21.19 -11.93 -12.33
N PRO A 258 22.16 -12.86 -12.27
CA PRO A 258 23.58 -12.52 -12.17
C PRO A 258 24.03 -11.66 -13.36
N GLY A 259 24.84 -10.63 -13.08
CA GLY A 259 25.42 -9.74 -14.09
C GLY A 259 24.50 -8.60 -14.57
N ARG A 260 23.33 -8.41 -13.95
CA ARG A 260 22.48 -7.22 -14.17
C ARG A 260 22.62 -6.23 -13.03
N ASP A 261 22.39 -4.96 -13.32
CA ASP A 261 22.41 -3.90 -12.31
C ASP A 261 21.29 -4.06 -11.26
N ASP A 262 20.22 -4.81 -11.59
CA ASP A 262 19.15 -5.20 -10.68
C ASP A 262 19.27 -6.66 -10.17
N SER A 263 20.50 -7.19 -10.12
CA SER A 263 20.82 -8.50 -9.55
C SER A 263 20.43 -8.59 -8.06
N PHE A 264 20.12 -9.79 -7.58
CA PHE A 264 19.93 -10.05 -6.14
C PHE A 264 21.24 -10.34 -5.41
N TYR A 265 22.34 -10.57 -6.13
CA TYR A 265 23.68 -10.67 -5.55
C TYR A 265 24.21 -9.26 -5.30
N GLN A 266 24.07 -8.79 -4.06
CA GLN A 266 24.54 -7.47 -3.65
C GLN A 266 25.54 -7.60 -2.50
N THR A 267 26.59 -6.79 -2.54
CA THR A 267 27.55 -6.65 -1.46
C THR A 267 27.17 -5.44 -0.63
N PHE A 268 26.85 -5.67 0.64
CA PHE A 268 26.52 -4.58 1.56
C PHE A 268 27.78 -3.76 1.86
N PRO A 269 27.73 -2.42 1.71
CA PRO A 269 28.81 -1.56 2.13
C PRO A 269 29.09 -1.65 3.65
N SER A 270 30.35 -1.46 4.06
CA SER A 270 30.74 -1.57 5.48
C SER A 270 30.01 -0.59 6.39
N TYR A 271 29.67 0.61 5.89
CA TYR A 271 28.98 1.64 6.67
C TYR A 271 27.58 1.21 7.13
N LEU A 272 26.96 0.18 6.54
CA LEU A 272 25.70 -0.39 7.05
C LEU A 272 25.89 -1.01 8.43
N HIS A 273 27.03 -1.68 8.66
CA HIS A 273 27.36 -2.29 9.94
C HIS A 273 27.67 -1.23 10.99
N GLU A 274 28.44 -0.19 10.61
CA GLU A 274 28.70 0.97 11.47
C GLU A 274 27.41 1.71 11.86
N ALA A 275 26.49 1.88 10.91
CA ALA A 275 25.17 2.46 11.16
C ALA A 275 24.33 1.61 12.11
N ARG A 276 24.37 0.29 11.97
CA ARG A 276 23.70 -0.62 12.90
C ARG A 276 24.23 -0.47 14.32
N GLU A 277 25.55 -0.50 14.52
CA GLU A 277 26.17 -0.38 15.85
C GLU A 277 25.86 0.98 16.50
N MET A 278 25.86 2.05 15.70
CA MET A 278 25.41 3.36 16.16
C MET A 278 23.93 3.33 16.59
N LEU A 279 23.04 2.75 15.78
CA LEU A 279 21.61 2.72 16.10
C LEU A 279 21.31 1.89 17.34
N GLU A 280 22.04 0.79 17.58
CA GLU A 280 21.92 -0.03 18.78
C GLU A 280 22.30 0.74 20.08
N SER A 281 23.16 1.75 19.98
CA SER A 281 23.59 2.61 21.10
C SER A 281 22.86 3.96 21.17
N SER A 282 22.05 4.30 20.16
CA SER A 282 21.34 5.57 20.07
C SER A 282 20.12 5.64 21.00
N SER A 283 19.74 6.86 21.39
CA SER A 283 18.51 7.14 22.15
C SER A 283 17.30 7.48 21.26
N TYR A 284 17.38 7.20 19.95
CA TYR A 284 16.31 7.55 19.02
C TYR A 284 15.06 6.71 19.30
N SER A 285 13.92 7.36 19.53
CA SER A 285 12.64 6.67 19.69
C SER A 285 12.07 6.27 18.33
N ARG A 286 11.94 7.25 17.42
CA ARG A 286 11.27 7.05 16.14
C ARG A 286 11.85 7.97 15.06
N MET A 287 12.24 7.35 13.97
CA MET A 287 12.97 7.98 12.89
C MET A 287 12.11 8.07 11.62
N VAL A 288 12.11 9.23 10.97
CA VAL A 288 11.57 9.38 9.61
C VAL A 288 12.69 9.27 8.60
N THR A 289 12.47 8.54 7.50
CA THR A 289 13.49 8.37 6.45
C THR A 289 13.27 9.30 5.28
N TYR A 290 14.34 9.71 4.59
CA TYR A 290 14.31 10.50 3.37
C TYR A 290 15.40 9.98 2.41
N PRO A 291 15.18 9.91 1.09
CA PRO A 291 14.02 10.41 0.31
C PRO A 291 12.74 9.61 0.51
N ASP A 292 11.64 10.10 -0.08
CA ASP A 292 10.30 9.57 0.09
C ASP A 292 9.88 8.52 -0.96
N ASP A 293 10.85 7.86 -1.60
CA ASP A 293 10.59 6.79 -2.56
C ASP A 293 10.00 5.54 -1.86
N GLN A 294 8.87 5.04 -2.37
CA GLN A 294 8.25 3.79 -1.90
C GLN A 294 9.07 2.53 -2.27
N LEU A 295 9.97 2.65 -3.25
CA LEU A 295 10.95 1.63 -3.62
C LEU A 295 12.34 2.23 -3.43
N GLU A 296 13.02 1.86 -2.36
CA GLU A 296 14.42 2.25 -2.16
C GLU A 296 15.27 1.61 -3.26
N SER A 297 16.12 2.40 -3.90
CA SER A 297 17.12 1.95 -4.87
C SER A 297 18.44 2.61 -4.55
N PHE A 298 19.48 1.83 -4.25
CA PHE A 298 20.79 2.34 -3.85
C PHE A 298 21.81 2.25 -4.99
N LYS A 299 22.80 3.15 -5.00
CA LYS A 299 23.91 3.16 -5.96
C LYS A 299 24.71 1.85 -5.95
N TRP A 300 24.75 1.14 -4.82
CA TRP A 300 25.41 -0.16 -4.66
C TRP A 300 24.52 -1.36 -5.01
N GLY A 301 23.35 -1.13 -5.60
CA GLY A 301 22.55 -2.15 -6.29
C GLY A 301 21.34 -2.72 -5.52
N TYR A 302 21.24 -2.50 -4.21
CA TYR A 302 20.04 -2.95 -3.46
C TYR A 302 18.78 -2.19 -3.87
N LYS A 303 17.70 -2.94 -4.01
CA LYS A 303 16.35 -2.42 -4.25
C LYS A 303 15.36 -3.10 -3.31
N GLY A 304 14.53 -2.33 -2.61
CA GLY A 304 13.62 -2.84 -1.60
C GLY A 304 12.36 -1.99 -1.44
N THR A 305 11.21 -2.61 -1.19
CA THR A 305 9.94 -1.91 -0.92
C THR A 305 9.77 -1.50 0.53
N GLU A 306 10.66 -1.97 1.41
CA GLU A 306 10.70 -1.63 2.82
C GLU A 306 12.00 -0.88 3.08
N SER A 307 11.98 0.02 4.06
CA SER A 307 13.19 0.74 4.41
C SER A 307 14.29 -0.20 4.89
N ILE A 308 15.51 -0.02 4.39
CA ILE A 308 16.66 -0.83 4.79
C ILE A 308 16.89 -0.77 6.32
N LEU A 309 16.58 0.36 6.97
CA LEU A 309 16.68 0.47 8.43
C LEU A 309 15.79 -0.53 9.17
N GLY A 310 14.59 -0.81 8.64
CA GLY A 310 13.67 -1.77 9.21
C GLY A 310 14.22 -3.19 9.30
N LEU A 311 15.30 -3.50 8.56
CA LEU A 311 15.95 -4.81 8.57
C LEU A 311 16.95 -5.00 9.72
N PHE A 312 17.51 -3.92 10.29
CA PHE A 312 18.58 -4.06 11.29
C PHE A 312 18.53 -3.08 12.46
N THR A 313 17.53 -2.19 12.55
CA THR A 313 17.29 -1.38 13.75
C THR A 313 16.11 -1.89 14.57
N LYS A 314 16.18 -1.68 15.89
CA LYS A 314 15.05 -1.88 16.81
C LYS A 314 14.21 -0.61 17.00
N ASN A 315 14.72 0.52 16.52
CA ASN A 315 14.04 1.81 16.59
C ASN A 315 12.86 1.80 15.62
N GLU A 316 11.83 2.59 15.92
CA GLU A 316 10.68 2.69 15.02
C GLU A 316 11.04 3.53 13.81
N VAL A 317 10.64 3.07 12.62
CA VAL A 317 10.95 3.75 11.36
C VAL A 317 9.65 4.11 10.65
N ILE A 318 9.48 5.40 10.35
CA ILE A 318 8.47 5.90 9.42
C ILE A 318 9.15 6.06 8.07
N ALA A 319 8.69 5.27 7.11
CA ALA A 319 9.13 5.31 5.74
C ALA A 319 7.93 5.37 4.79
N PRO A 320 8.13 5.84 3.55
CA PRO A 320 7.20 5.64 2.45
C PRO A 320 6.86 4.16 2.31
N SER A 321 5.58 3.83 2.15
CA SER A 321 5.14 2.45 1.96
C SER A 321 4.00 2.37 0.96
N TYR A 322 3.98 1.28 0.18
CA TYR A 322 2.81 0.91 -0.63
C TYR A 322 1.63 0.44 0.22
N ASN A 323 1.86 0.04 1.47
CA ASN A 323 0.87 -0.64 2.31
C ASN A 323 0.81 -0.02 3.71
N TYR A 324 0.39 1.25 3.80
CA TYR A 324 0.13 1.86 5.10
C TYR A 324 -1.01 1.13 5.84
N PRO A 325 -0.85 0.85 7.14
CA PRO A 325 -1.88 0.20 7.93
C PRO A 325 -3.09 1.10 8.21
N ASN A 326 -2.93 2.41 8.04
CA ASN A 326 -3.95 3.41 8.32
C ASN A 326 -3.85 4.55 7.28
N GLN A 327 -4.98 4.87 6.63
CA GLN A 327 -5.06 5.91 5.59
C GLN A 327 -4.77 7.33 6.10
N TYR A 328 -5.05 7.62 7.37
CA TYR A 328 -4.76 8.93 7.98
C TYR A 328 -3.27 9.07 8.26
N LEU A 329 -2.61 8.00 8.73
CA LEU A 329 -1.15 7.99 8.83
C LEU A 329 -0.50 8.17 7.46
N ALA A 330 -1.02 7.49 6.43
CA ALA A 330 -0.55 7.66 5.05
C ALA A 330 -0.64 9.13 4.62
N ALA A 331 -1.80 9.77 4.80
CA ALA A 331 -2.00 11.17 4.45
C ALA A 331 -1.09 12.14 5.22
N LEU A 332 -0.84 11.89 6.51
CA LEU A 332 0.09 12.68 7.31
C LEU A 332 1.54 12.53 6.80
N VAL A 333 1.98 11.31 6.53
CA VAL A 333 3.33 11.04 6.04
C VAL A 333 3.55 11.61 4.64
N GLU A 334 2.58 11.42 3.73
CA GLU A 334 2.59 12.02 2.39
C GLU A 334 2.66 13.55 2.48
N ARG A 335 1.86 14.18 3.36
CA ARG A 335 1.89 15.63 3.55
C ARG A 335 3.21 16.12 4.14
N PHE A 336 3.79 15.38 5.08
CA PHE A 336 5.12 15.67 5.63
C PHE A 336 6.18 15.75 4.52
N TYR A 337 6.23 14.75 3.62
CA TYR A 337 7.17 14.75 2.51
C TYR A 337 6.88 15.80 1.44
N SER A 338 5.60 16.06 1.18
CA SER A 338 5.13 17.15 0.32
C SER A 338 5.68 18.50 0.81
N TYR A 339 5.62 18.78 2.12
CA TYR A 339 6.22 19.98 2.71
C TYR A 339 7.74 20.05 2.52
N LEU A 340 8.46 18.94 2.76
CA LEU A 340 9.91 18.89 2.53
C LEU A 340 10.28 19.18 1.07
N LYS A 341 9.56 18.62 0.10
CA LYS A 341 9.79 18.83 -1.35
C LYS A 341 9.53 20.26 -1.80
N ARG A 342 8.60 20.95 -1.13
CA ARG A 342 8.24 22.35 -1.40
C ARG A 342 9.16 23.36 -0.73
N GLY A 343 10.06 22.91 0.15
CA GLY A 343 10.87 23.79 1.00
C GLY A 343 10.09 24.40 2.18
N GLU A 344 8.92 23.85 2.51
CA GLU A 344 8.08 24.24 3.65
C GLU A 344 8.57 23.53 4.92
N TYR A 345 9.85 23.69 5.26
CA TYR A 345 10.50 22.93 6.33
C TYR A 345 9.86 23.21 7.69
N GLN A 346 9.42 24.44 7.96
CA GLN A 346 8.75 24.75 9.22
C GLN A 346 7.45 23.95 9.35
N SER A 347 6.63 23.90 8.29
CA SER A 347 5.42 23.08 8.26
C SER A 347 5.73 21.58 8.41
N ALA A 348 6.77 21.07 7.76
CA ALA A 348 7.19 19.67 7.87
C ALA A 348 7.58 19.31 9.31
N PHE A 349 8.47 20.09 9.93
CA PHE A 349 8.93 19.83 11.30
C PHE A 349 7.84 20.11 12.34
N GLN A 350 6.95 21.08 12.11
CA GLN A 350 5.72 21.20 12.91
C GLN A 350 4.85 19.96 12.82
N MET A 351 4.87 19.15 11.75
CA MET A 351 4.13 17.90 11.71
C MET A 351 4.84 16.73 12.42
N ALA A 352 6.15 16.81 12.63
CA ALA A 352 6.94 15.73 13.23
C ALA A 352 6.41 15.32 14.61
N HIS A 353 5.91 16.26 15.42
CA HIS A 353 5.34 15.94 16.73
C HIS A 353 4.04 15.13 16.62
N ILE A 354 3.20 15.36 15.60
CA ILE A 354 1.97 14.58 15.38
C ILE A 354 2.33 13.15 15.03
N LEU A 355 3.35 12.97 14.19
CA LEU A 355 3.88 11.66 13.80
C LEU A 355 4.67 10.95 14.91
N GLY A 356 5.04 11.67 15.98
CA GLY A 356 5.83 11.13 17.08
C GLY A 356 7.28 10.87 16.70
N VAL A 357 7.82 11.66 15.78
CA VAL A 357 9.18 11.52 15.26
C VAL A 357 10.13 12.42 16.04
N ASP A 358 11.29 11.89 16.41
CA ASP A 358 12.37 12.62 17.10
C ASP A 358 13.67 12.69 16.31
N SER A 359 13.77 11.90 15.24
CA SER A 359 14.97 11.78 14.43
C SER A 359 14.64 11.67 12.95
N MET A 360 15.58 12.11 12.12
CA MET A 360 15.49 12.04 10.66
C MET A 360 16.72 11.31 10.12
N PHE A 361 16.49 10.46 9.12
CA PHE A 361 17.54 9.73 8.42
C PHE A 361 17.53 10.07 6.94
N ILE A 362 18.62 10.65 6.47
CA ILE A 362 18.79 11.08 5.09
C ILE A 362 19.82 10.18 4.41
N LYS A 363 19.42 9.53 3.32
CA LYS A 363 20.28 8.65 2.50
C LYS A 363 20.66 9.33 1.19
N THR A 364 21.93 9.67 1.00
CA THR A 364 22.42 10.34 -0.23
C THR A 364 22.98 9.39 -1.29
N ASP A 365 23.12 8.11 -0.94
CA ASP A 365 23.49 7.00 -1.83
C ASP A 365 22.29 6.35 -2.54
N THR A 366 21.11 6.97 -2.48
CA THR A 366 19.90 6.51 -3.17
C THR A 366 19.76 7.12 -4.56
N ILE A 367 19.18 6.36 -5.48
CA ILE A 367 18.78 6.81 -6.83
C ILE A 367 17.35 7.33 -6.69
N THR A 368 17.20 8.64 -6.57
CA THR A 368 15.91 9.31 -6.32
C THR A 368 15.73 10.55 -7.19
N LEU A 369 14.48 10.93 -7.42
CA LEU A 369 14.11 12.23 -8.00
C LEU A 369 13.86 13.30 -6.93
N ALA A 370 13.83 12.92 -5.64
CA ALA A 370 13.61 13.85 -4.55
C ALA A 370 14.79 14.83 -4.42
N PRO A 371 14.54 16.11 -4.06
CA PRO A 371 15.60 17.10 -3.91
C PRO A 371 16.54 16.75 -2.75
N ASN A 372 17.81 17.18 -2.84
CA ASN A 372 18.71 17.10 -1.70
C ASN A 372 18.39 18.23 -0.71
N ILE A 373 17.92 17.89 0.48
CA ILE A 373 17.47 18.83 1.53
C ILE A 373 18.45 18.96 2.70
N LEU A 374 19.62 18.31 2.63
CA LEU A 374 20.51 18.14 3.79
C LEU A 374 20.91 19.47 4.43
N LYS A 375 21.20 20.49 3.61
CA LYS A 375 21.57 21.83 4.09
C LYS A 375 20.38 22.59 4.66
N ASP A 376 19.20 22.39 4.07
CA ASP A 376 18.01 23.18 4.39
C ASP A 376 17.35 22.73 5.70
N VAL A 377 17.48 21.44 6.05
CA VAL A 377 16.94 20.91 7.31
C VAL A 377 17.85 21.16 8.52
N ALA A 378 19.10 21.59 8.31
CA ALA A 378 20.08 21.72 9.38
C ALA A 378 19.61 22.63 10.53
N SER A 379 18.88 23.72 10.23
CA SER A 379 18.33 24.64 11.24
C SER A 379 17.22 24.04 12.11
N PHE A 380 16.65 22.91 11.70
CA PHE A 380 15.59 22.20 12.42
C PHE A 380 16.12 20.99 13.21
N THR A 381 17.44 20.79 13.19
CA THR A 381 18.12 19.65 13.81
C THR A 381 19.27 20.10 14.73
N ASN A 382 19.49 19.38 15.82
CA ASN A 382 20.44 19.78 16.89
C ASN A 382 21.76 19.01 16.83
N SER A 383 21.76 17.82 16.26
CA SER A 383 22.91 16.93 16.20
C SER A 383 22.81 16.08 14.94
N GLN A 384 23.91 16.00 14.20
CA GLN A 384 24.04 15.22 12.99
C GLN A 384 25.23 14.26 13.18
N LYS A 385 24.98 12.97 12.95
CA LYS A 385 26.03 11.95 12.85
C LYS A 385 26.02 11.40 11.44
N ASP A 386 27.15 11.54 10.78
CA ASP A 386 27.35 11.06 9.42
C ASP A 386 28.14 9.75 9.43
N ILE A 387 27.68 8.80 8.62
CA ILE A 387 28.37 7.54 8.38
C ILE A 387 28.40 7.36 6.86
N SER A 388 29.50 7.78 6.24
CA SER A 388 29.61 7.85 4.78
C SER A 388 28.47 8.72 4.19
N GLU A 389 27.63 8.17 3.30
CA GLU A 389 26.53 8.85 2.60
C GLU A 389 25.22 8.90 3.42
N TRP A 390 25.26 8.44 4.68
CA TRP A 390 24.10 8.30 5.56
C TRP A 390 24.16 9.31 6.70
N HIS A 391 23.11 10.11 6.83
CA HIS A 391 23.04 11.21 7.80
C HIS A 391 21.92 10.96 8.81
N PHE A 392 22.28 10.91 10.09
CA PHE A 392 21.34 10.72 11.20
C PHE A 392 21.23 12.01 11.98
N MET A 393 20.02 12.56 12.06
CA MET A 393 19.77 13.89 12.60
C MET A 393 18.75 13.86 13.73
N ASN A 394 19.05 14.52 14.85
CA ASN A 394 18.08 14.76 15.92
C ASN A 394 17.21 15.97 15.58
N ILE A 395 15.90 15.79 15.53
CA ILE A 395 14.95 16.88 15.36
C ILE A 395 14.94 17.73 16.64
N ASN A 396 14.99 19.05 16.49
CA ASN A 396 15.00 19.98 17.62
C ASN A 396 13.83 19.70 18.57
N GLU A 397 14.06 19.82 19.88
CA GLU A 397 13.04 19.61 20.90
C GLU A 397 11.80 20.48 20.70
N LYS A 398 11.92 21.63 20.01
CA LYS A 398 10.78 22.45 19.61
C LYS A 398 9.76 21.70 18.74
N TYR A 399 10.20 20.74 17.94
CA TYR A 399 9.44 20.05 16.90
C TYR A 399 9.27 18.55 17.15
N SER A 400 10.18 17.92 17.89
CA SER A 400 10.12 16.50 18.19
C SER A 400 9.15 16.18 19.32
N SER A 401 8.72 14.93 19.40
CA SER A 401 7.91 14.46 20.54
C SER A 401 8.13 12.98 20.79
N LEU A 402 7.98 12.58 22.05
CA LEU A 402 8.08 11.18 22.45
C LEU A 402 6.87 10.38 21.97
N LYS A 403 7.05 9.05 21.95
CA LYS A 403 5.98 8.08 21.63
C LYS A 403 4.77 8.22 22.55
N PHE A 404 5.01 8.55 23.82
CA PHE A 404 3.98 8.77 24.83
C PHE A 404 3.97 10.22 25.27
N SER A 405 2.78 10.79 25.42
CA SER A 405 2.63 12.17 25.90
C SER A 405 1.28 12.38 26.57
N VAL A 406 1.22 13.36 27.46
CA VAL A 406 -0.03 13.90 28.00
C VAL A 406 -0.22 15.29 27.39
N PRO A 407 -1.15 15.44 26.42
CA PRO A 407 -1.33 16.70 25.71
C PRO A 407 -1.95 17.75 26.65
N GLN A 408 -1.46 18.98 26.54
CA GLN A 408 -2.01 20.15 27.22
C GLN A 408 -3.17 20.77 26.45
N TYR A 409 -3.25 20.55 25.14
CA TYR A 409 -4.32 21.05 24.28
C TYR A 409 -5.07 19.88 23.66
N VAL A 410 -6.40 19.97 23.63
CA VAL A 410 -7.24 18.95 23.01
C VAL A 410 -8.12 19.64 21.99
N PHE A 411 -7.90 19.27 20.72
CA PHE A 411 -8.68 19.77 19.60
C PHE A 411 -9.74 18.76 19.20
N THR A 412 -10.90 19.26 18.81
CA THR A 412 -11.90 18.49 18.10
C THR A 412 -11.94 18.91 16.64
N LEU A 413 -11.99 17.93 15.76
CA LEU A 413 -12.03 18.14 14.32
C LEU A 413 -13.47 18.03 13.82
N ASP A 414 -14.06 19.16 13.45
CA ASP A 414 -15.41 19.29 12.89
C ASP A 414 -15.36 19.28 11.35
N MET A 415 -14.70 18.27 10.80
CA MET A 415 -14.55 17.99 9.37
C MET A 415 -14.09 16.54 9.18
N SER A 416 -13.96 16.11 7.91
CA SER A 416 -13.42 14.77 7.62
C SER A 416 -12.03 14.57 8.26
N PRO A 417 -11.78 13.46 8.98
CA PRO A 417 -10.47 13.21 9.58
C PRO A 417 -9.31 13.15 8.59
N LYS A 418 -9.57 12.97 7.29
CA LYS A 418 -8.56 13.03 6.22
C LYS A 418 -7.94 14.43 6.10
N ARG A 419 -8.68 15.48 6.49
CA ARG A 419 -8.23 16.88 6.46
C ARG A 419 -7.26 17.24 7.58
N LEU A 420 -7.04 16.35 8.54
CA LEU A 420 -6.09 16.60 9.63
C LEU A 420 -4.70 16.97 9.11
N ALA A 421 -4.24 16.34 8.03
CA ALA A 421 -2.94 16.64 7.43
C ALA A 421 -2.83 18.10 6.91
N ASP A 422 -3.94 18.70 6.50
CA ASP A 422 -3.95 20.06 5.97
C ASP A 422 -3.86 21.14 7.08
N VAL A 423 -4.29 20.78 8.30
CA VAL A 423 -4.31 21.67 9.49
C VAL A 423 -3.25 21.32 10.53
N SER A 424 -2.51 20.22 10.35
CA SER A 424 -1.54 19.66 11.30
C SER A 424 -0.48 20.68 11.76
N ARG A 425 -0.07 21.58 10.88
CA ARG A 425 0.92 22.64 11.17
C ARG A 425 0.41 23.71 12.14
N PHE A 426 -0.91 23.88 12.26
CA PHE A 426 -1.53 24.86 13.17
C PHE A 426 -1.77 24.29 14.56
N ILE A 427 -1.50 23.00 14.74
CA ILE A 427 -1.70 22.28 15.99
C ILE A 427 -0.42 22.40 16.82
N PRO A 428 -0.49 22.94 18.05
CA PRO A 428 0.67 23.05 18.93
C PRO A 428 1.29 21.69 19.24
N LYS A 429 2.61 21.68 19.52
CA LYS A 429 3.38 20.44 19.80
C LYS A 429 2.73 19.53 20.85
N ASP A 430 2.20 20.10 21.93
CA ASP A 430 1.64 19.37 23.06
C ASP A 430 0.13 19.19 22.92
N ALA A 431 -0.36 19.03 21.69
CA ALA A 431 -1.77 18.86 21.39
C ALA A 431 -2.11 17.45 20.90
N VAL A 432 -3.38 17.10 21.03
CA VAL A 432 -3.99 15.95 20.37
C VAL A 432 -5.27 16.39 19.67
N VAL A 433 -5.57 15.76 18.53
CA VAL A 433 -6.81 16.00 17.80
C VAL A 433 -7.69 14.76 17.87
N VAL A 434 -8.96 14.96 18.20
CA VAL A 434 -9.97 13.90 18.28
C VAL A 434 -11.08 14.20 17.26
N ALA A 435 -11.57 13.18 16.57
CA ALA A 435 -12.70 13.35 15.66
C ALA A 435 -13.97 13.70 16.46
N ARG A 436 -14.73 14.70 16.01
CA ARG A 436 -15.92 15.18 16.73
C ARG A 436 -17.02 14.12 16.83
N ASP A 437 -17.18 13.32 15.78
CA ASP A 437 -18.17 12.26 15.63
C ASP A 437 -17.73 10.92 16.23
N ASP A 438 -16.61 10.89 16.97
CA ASP A 438 -16.20 9.70 17.70
C ASP A 438 -17.19 9.42 18.85
N SER A 439 -17.92 8.31 18.76
CA SER A 439 -18.92 7.89 19.75
C SER A 439 -18.35 7.71 21.17
N GLN A 440 -17.02 7.61 21.31
CA GLN A 440 -16.37 7.53 22.62
C GLN A 440 -16.29 8.90 23.29
N LEU A 441 -16.26 10.00 22.53
CA LEU A 441 -16.23 11.36 23.07
C LEU A 441 -17.55 11.71 23.81
N GLU A 442 -18.68 11.18 23.35
CA GLU A 442 -19.98 11.33 24.02
C GLU A 442 -20.02 10.76 25.44
N LYS A 443 -19.12 9.82 25.77
CA LYS A 443 -19.01 9.21 27.10
C LYS A 443 -18.31 10.11 28.12
N ILE A 444 -17.72 11.22 27.69
CA ILE A 444 -16.99 12.18 28.55
C ILE A 444 -17.53 13.60 28.39
N PRO A 445 -18.85 13.83 28.65
CA PRO A 445 -19.51 15.10 28.37
C PRO A 445 -18.93 16.28 29.16
N GLU A 446 -18.31 16.02 30.31
CA GLU A 446 -17.62 17.01 31.15
C GLU A 446 -16.42 17.67 30.45
N VAL A 447 -15.81 16.99 29.48
CA VAL A 447 -14.60 17.45 28.77
C VAL A 447 -14.97 18.28 27.53
N VAL A 448 -16.12 18.01 26.93
CA VAL A 448 -16.57 18.60 25.65
C VAL A 448 -16.55 20.14 25.63
N PRO A 449 -16.99 20.86 26.68
CA PRO A 449 -16.97 22.33 26.69
C PRO A 449 -15.56 22.94 26.63
N ASN A 450 -14.53 22.19 27.02
CA ASN A 450 -13.14 22.66 27.08
C ASN A 450 -12.33 22.33 25.82
N LEU A 451 -12.94 21.66 24.84
CA LEU A 451 -12.27 21.30 23.59
C LEU A 451 -12.14 22.50 22.66
N THR A 452 -10.98 22.61 22.00
CA THR A 452 -10.75 23.63 20.97
C THR A 452 -11.27 23.12 19.63
N VAL A 453 -12.10 23.88 18.93
CA VAL A 453 -12.70 23.44 17.66
C VAL A 453 -11.84 23.84 16.46
N ILE A 454 -11.63 22.89 15.54
CA ILE A 454 -11.13 23.10 14.18
C ILE A 454 -12.24 22.74 13.21
N SER A 455 -12.65 23.66 12.34
CA SER A 455 -13.67 23.41 11.30
C SER A 455 -13.21 23.88 9.92
N GLU A 456 -13.79 23.32 8.87
CA GLU A 456 -13.57 23.73 7.47
C GLU A 456 -14.72 24.66 7.09
N ALA A 457 -14.40 25.86 6.61
CA ALA A 457 -15.41 26.77 6.12
C ALA A 457 -15.96 26.24 4.78
N LYS A 458 -17.28 26.22 4.63
CA LYS A 458 -17.96 25.76 3.43
C LYS A 458 -17.79 26.81 2.32
N LYS A 459 -17.16 26.43 1.22
CA LYS A 459 -17.08 27.26 0.00
C LYS A 459 -18.47 27.37 -0.64
N ILE A 460 -18.95 28.58 -0.87
CA ILE A 460 -20.18 28.88 -1.60
C ILE A 460 -19.79 29.19 -3.06
N GLU A 461 -20.55 28.67 -4.04
CA GLU A 461 -20.25 28.72 -5.47
C GLU A 461 -19.62 30.03 -5.98
N GLU A 462 -18.63 29.89 -6.86
CA GLU A 462 -17.92 30.98 -7.52
C GLU A 462 -18.72 31.48 -8.73
N THR A 463 -19.29 32.68 -8.64
CA THR A 463 -19.72 33.43 -9.83
C THR A 463 -18.57 34.23 -10.46
N ASN A 464 -17.48 34.46 -9.71
CA ASN A 464 -16.28 35.15 -10.17
C ASN A 464 -15.02 34.46 -9.62
N PRO A 465 -14.07 34.02 -10.47
CA PRO A 465 -12.86 33.31 -10.02
C PRO A 465 -11.91 34.18 -9.16
N SER A 466 -12.10 35.49 -9.11
CA SER A 466 -11.34 36.42 -8.25
C SER A 466 -12.03 36.67 -6.90
N ILE A 467 -13.21 36.08 -6.65
CA ILE A 467 -13.95 36.26 -5.39
C ILE A 467 -14.41 34.89 -4.90
N THR A 468 -13.85 34.45 -3.78
CA THR A 468 -14.29 33.23 -3.11
C THR A 468 -15.07 33.58 -1.85
N LYS A 469 -16.29 33.05 -1.74
CA LYS A 469 -17.12 33.20 -0.55
C LYS A 469 -17.10 31.90 0.25
N PHE A 470 -16.89 32.02 1.56
CA PHE A 470 -16.99 30.93 2.51
C PHE A 470 -18.03 31.23 3.58
N THR A 471 -18.61 30.20 4.16
CA THR A 471 -19.39 30.29 5.39
C THR A 471 -18.91 29.32 6.44
N TYR A 472 -19.00 29.72 7.70
CA TYR A 472 -18.70 28.87 8.84
C TYR A 472 -19.64 29.21 10.00
N THR A 473 -19.83 28.25 10.90
CA THR A 473 -20.70 28.39 12.07
C THR A 473 -19.87 28.30 13.34
N THR A 474 -20.08 29.24 14.25
CA THR A 474 -19.47 29.25 15.59
C THR A 474 -20.49 28.77 16.62
N LYS A 475 -20.01 28.07 17.66
CA LYS A 475 -20.87 27.50 18.71
C LYS A 475 -20.73 28.20 20.06
N ASP A 476 -19.71 29.05 20.18
CA ASP A 476 -19.47 29.87 21.35
C ASP A 476 -18.93 31.24 20.92
N THR A 477 -19.02 32.21 21.82
CA THR A 477 -18.39 33.52 21.65
C THR A 477 -16.93 33.41 22.08
N SER A 478 -16.08 32.90 21.19
CA SER A 478 -14.63 32.83 21.38
C SER A 478 -13.89 33.63 20.33
N GLU A 479 -12.57 33.73 20.49
CA GLU A 479 -11.68 34.15 19.43
C GLU A 479 -11.38 32.99 18.48
N TYR A 480 -11.46 33.29 17.18
CA TYR A 480 -11.13 32.36 16.11
C TYR A 480 -10.10 32.99 15.18
N SER A 481 -9.22 32.17 14.62
CA SER A 481 -8.35 32.56 13.52
C SER A 481 -8.73 31.78 12.27
N LEU A 482 -8.78 32.46 11.14
CA LEU A 482 -9.02 31.84 9.83
C LEU A 482 -7.66 31.55 9.18
N TYR A 483 -7.49 30.36 8.64
CA TYR A 483 -6.27 29.93 7.97
C TYR A 483 -6.59 29.62 6.52
N LEU A 484 -6.16 30.51 5.64
CA LEU A 484 -6.28 30.33 4.20
C LEU A 484 -5.08 29.55 3.69
N ASN A 485 -5.32 28.34 3.22
CA ASN A 485 -4.31 27.53 2.54
C ASN A 485 -4.21 28.00 1.09
N ASN A 486 -3.10 28.62 0.69
CA ASN A 486 -2.83 28.88 -0.73
C ASN A 486 -1.33 29.06 -1.02
N TYR A 487 -0.92 28.49 -2.14
CA TYR A 487 0.41 28.58 -2.70
C TYR A 487 0.71 30.01 -3.19
N GLN A 488 1.69 30.64 -2.55
CA GLN A 488 2.33 31.89 -3.01
C GLN A 488 1.44 33.16 -3.02
N LEU A 489 0.36 33.22 -2.24
CA LEU A 489 -0.31 34.51 -2.00
C LEU A 489 0.45 35.33 -0.96
N ARG A 490 0.61 36.62 -1.21
CA ARG A 490 1.02 37.56 -0.17
C ARG A 490 -0.22 38.18 0.45
N VAL A 491 -0.11 38.61 1.70
CA VAL A 491 -1.15 39.39 2.39
C VAL A 491 -1.52 40.64 1.59
N SER A 492 -0.57 41.25 0.86
CA SER A 492 -0.80 42.39 -0.02
C SER A 492 -1.73 42.11 -1.20
N ASP A 493 -1.86 40.84 -1.60
CA ASP A 493 -2.51 40.45 -2.85
C ASP A 493 -3.97 40.08 -2.63
N ILE A 494 -4.44 40.09 -1.37
CA ILE A 494 -5.79 39.72 -1.00
C ILE A 494 -6.50 40.80 -0.19
N SER A 495 -7.83 40.79 -0.27
CA SER A 495 -8.67 41.51 0.68
C SER A 495 -9.68 40.54 1.29
N VAL A 496 -9.78 40.55 2.61
CA VAL A 496 -10.72 39.69 3.35
C VAL A 496 -11.76 40.55 4.03
N SER A 497 -13.03 40.17 3.91
CA SER A 497 -14.11 40.71 4.74
C SER A 497 -14.87 39.59 5.44
N VAL A 498 -15.16 39.79 6.73
CA VAL A 498 -15.97 38.88 7.56
C VAL A 498 -17.25 39.61 7.94
N ASP A 499 -18.40 39.01 7.64
CA ASP A 499 -19.74 39.59 7.86
C ASP A 499 -19.89 41.00 7.28
N GLY A 500 -19.31 41.21 6.09
CA GLY A 500 -19.32 42.49 5.39
C GLY A 500 -18.33 43.54 5.92
N LYS A 501 -17.61 43.27 7.02
CA LYS A 501 -16.57 44.16 7.56
C LYS A 501 -15.20 43.76 7.04
N GLN A 502 -14.48 44.70 6.47
CA GLN A 502 -13.12 44.46 5.98
C GLN A 502 -12.17 44.20 7.16
N VAL A 503 -11.40 43.12 7.08
CA VAL A 503 -10.39 42.78 8.09
C VAL A 503 -9.13 43.59 7.80
N SER A 504 -8.56 44.21 8.84
CA SER A 504 -7.30 44.95 8.73
C SER A 504 -6.15 44.02 8.31
N SER A 505 -5.30 44.48 7.39
CA SER A 505 -4.09 43.75 6.98
C SER A 505 -3.10 43.54 8.14
N GLN A 506 -3.17 44.35 9.20
CA GLN A 506 -2.37 44.17 10.42
C GLN A 506 -2.76 42.91 11.23
N LEU A 507 -3.98 42.42 11.04
CA LEU A 507 -4.45 41.16 11.63
C LEU A 507 -4.18 39.95 10.72
N MET A 508 -3.43 40.15 9.64
CA MET A 508 -3.08 39.11 8.69
C MET A 508 -1.58 38.87 8.72
N THR A 509 -1.19 37.60 8.87
CA THR A 509 0.21 37.19 8.85
C THR A 509 0.37 36.06 7.84
N SER A 510 1.42 36.16 7.02
CA SER A 510 1.82 35.07 6.12
C SER A 510 2.91 34.24 6.78
N ASP A 511 2.77 32.93 6.75
CA ASP A 511 3.83 31.98 7.09
C ASP A 511 3.83 30.88 6.04
N GLU A 512 4.94 30.75 5.30
CA GLU A 512 5.06 29.90 4.11
C GLU A 512 3.87 30.08 3.14
N ASN A 513 3.10 29.02 2.87
CA ASN A 513 1.93 29.00 1.97
C ASN A 513 0.59 29.15 2.72
N VAL A 514 0.59 29.89 3.83
CA VAL A 514 -0.61 30.16 4.64
C VAL A 514 -0.74 31.62 4.95
N ILE A 515 -1.99 32.10 4.87
CA ILE A 515 -2.36 33.37 5.45
C ILE A 515 -3.27 33.12 6.66
N LYS A 516 -2.77 33.45 7.85
CA LYS A 516 -3.58 33.52 9.08
C LYS A 516 -4.27 34.89 9.13
N ILE A 517 -5.56 34.88 9.43
CA ILE A 517 -6.43 36.06 9.54
C ILE A 517 -7.06 36.03 10.93
N GLY A 518 -6.70 36.97 11.80
CA GLY A 518 -7.18 37.06 13.18
C GLY A 518 -6.07 37.07 14.24
N PRO A 519 -6.40 36.95 15.52
CA PRO A 519 -7.69 36.49 16.06
C PRO A 519 -8.86 37.46 15.79
N LEU A 520 -10.05 36.88 15.61
CA LEU A 520 -11.31 37.59 15.42
C LEU A 520 -12.30 37.13 16.49
N THR A 521 -12.91 38.05 17.21
CA THR A 521 -14.03 37.73 18.11
C THR A 521 -15.31 37.63 17.29
N THR A 522 -15.88 36.44 17.23
CA THR A 522 -17.09 36.16 16.45
C THR A 522 -18.23 35.73 17.40
N PRO A 523 -19.42 36.35 17.32
CA PRO A 523 -20.57 35.92 18.11
C PRO A 523 -21.05 34.54 17.66
N ILE A 524 -21.85 33.86 18.47
CA ILE A 524 -22.47 32.58 18.10
C ILE A 524 -23.35 32.75 16.85
N GLY A 525 -23.14 31.94 15.82
CA GLY A 525 -23.99 31.91 14.64
C GLY A 525 -23.24 31.59 13.35
N ASP A 526 -23.91 31.83 12.23
CA ASP A 526 -23.34 31.67 10.90
C ASP A 526 -22.64 32.96 10.45
N HIS A 527 -21.44 32.81 9.92
CA HIS A 527 -20.60 33.90 9.44
C HIS A 527 -20.28 33.72 7.96
N SER A 528 -20.10 34.84 7.26
CA SER A 528 -19.67 34.85 5.86
C SER A 528 -18.29 35.51 5.72
N VAL A 529 -17.37 34.79 5.08
CA VAL A 529 -16.06 35.31 4.69
C VAL A 529 -16.03 35.51 3.19
N VAL A 530 -15.62 36.68 2.75
CA VAL A 530 -15.36 36.96 1.33
C VAL A 530 -13.89 37.26 1.17
N ILE A 531 -13.22 36.47 0.33
CA ILE A 531 -11.81 36.62 0.00
C ILE A 531 -11.73 37.04 -1.46
N ARG A 532 -11.16 38.23 -1.71
CA ARG A 532 -10.82 38.65 -3.07
C ARG A 532 -9.39 38.21 -3.36
N LEU A 533 -9.25 37.42 -4.41
CA LEU A 533 -8.01 36.84 -4.88
C LEU A 533 -7.57 37.55 -6.17
N PRO A 534 -6.28 37.53 -6.50
CA PRO A 534 -5.81 37.90 -7.82
C PRO A 534 -6.53 37.07 -8.88
N SER A 535 -6.78 37.66 -10.06
CA SER A 535 -7.37 36.91 -11.16
C SER A 535 -6.47 35.72 -11.54
N PRO A 536 -7.04 34.53 -11.78
CA PRO A 536 -6.25 33.35 -12.10
C PRO A 536 -5.46 33.59 -13.39
N LYS A 537 -4.21 33.13 -13.40
CA LYS A 537 -3.37 33.18 -14.59
C LYS A 537 -3.94 32.24 -15.65
N VAL A 538 -4.10 32.75 -16.87
CA VAL A 538 -4.51 31.99 -18.05
C VAL A 538 -3.45 32.20 -19.11
N GLU A 539 -2.80 31.13 -19.55
CA GLU A 539 -1.87 31.15 -20.67
C GLU A 539 -2.55 30.52 -21.89
N GLN A 540 -2.73 31.32 -22.95
CA GLN A 540 -3.26 30.85 -24.23
C GLN A 540 -2.10 30.30 -25.07
N LEU A 541 -2.09 28.99 -25.30
CA LEU A 541 -1.05 28.30 -26.08
C LEU A 541 -1.39 28.21 -27.57
N ILE A 542 -2.68 28.09 -27.92
CA ILE A 542 -3.19 28.11 -29.30
C ILE A 542 -4.44 29.00 -29.35
N GLY A 543 -4.46 29.98 -30.25
CA GLY A 543 -5.61 30.88 -30.44
C GLY A 543 -6.81 30.21 -31.12
N LEU A 544 -7.74 31.03 -31.63
CA LEU A 544 -8.91 30.55 -32.37
C LEU A 544 -8.56 30.02 -33.78
N ASP A 545 -7.42 30.44 -34.32
CA ASP A 545 -6.89 29.88 -35.57
C ASP A 545 -6.47 28.42 -35.35
N PRO A 546 -7.10 27.46 -36.04
CA PRO A 546 -6.93 26.07 -35.74
C PRO A 546 -5.53 25.58 -36.13
N LEU A 547 -4.87 24.96 -35.18
CA LEU A 547 -3.68 24.17 -35.42
C LEU A 547 -4.06 22.96 -36.27
N LEU A 548 -3.48 22.92 -37.46
CA LEU A 548 -3.54 21.76 -38.33
C LEU A 548 -2.51 20.72 -37.88
N VAL A 549 -3.00 19.52 -37.54
CA VAL A 549 -2.20 18.32 -37.30
C VAL A 549 -2.45 17.36 -38.47
N ILE A 550 -1.50 17.32 -39.42
CA ILE A 550 -1.53 16.39 -40.56
C ILE A 550 -0.54 15.26 -40.30
N GLY A 551 -1.00 14.02 -40.44
CA GLY A 551 -0.12 12.86 -40.59
C GLY A 551 0.12 12.56 -42.05
N GLU A 552 1.38 12.65 -42.46
CA GLU A 552 1.82 12.14 -43.76
C GLU A 552 2.32 10.69 -43.63
N PRO A 553 2.13 9.85 -44.65
CA PRO A 553 2.58 8.47 -44.62
C PRO A 553 4.09 8.37 -44.33
N GLY A 554 4.46 7.61 -43.29
CA GLY A 554 5.85 7.36 -42.93
C GLY A 554 6.59 8.53 -42.24
N ILE A 555 5.95 9.66 -41.97
CA ILE A 555 6.55 10.80 -41.24
C ILE A 555 5.81 11.00 -39.91
N SER A 556 6.53 10.81 -38.79
CA SER A 556 6.04 11.18 -37.47
C SER A 556 6.25 12.68 -37.24
N THR A 557 5.17 13.44 -37.10
CA THR A 557 5.24 14.86 -36.71
C THR A 557 4.82 15.03 -35.26
N ALA A 558 5.65 15.73 -34.49
CA ALA A 558 5.35 16.15 -33.13
C ALA A 558 5.34 17.68 -33.04
N LYS A 559 4.23 18.26 -32.59
CA LYS A 559 4.20 19.67 -32.18
C LYS A 559 4.19 19.76 -30.66
N LYS A 560 4.94 20.72 -30.14
CA LYS A 560 5.21 20.88 -28.71
C LYS A 560 4.86 22.29 -28.25
N TYR A 561 4.17 22.39 -27.12
CA TYR A 561 3.79 23.63 -26.46
C TYR A 561 4.29 23.60 -25.02
N ALA A 562 5.18 24.52 -24.66
CA ALA A 562 5.70 24.62 -23.29
C ALA A 562 4.87 25.63 -22.49
N PHE A 563 4.56 25.29 -21.24
CA PHE A 563 3.93 26.20 -20.28
C PHE A 563 5.02 26.85 -19.42
N ASN A 564 5.21 28.16 -19.58
CA ASN A 564 6.41 28.85 -19.06
C ASN A 564 6.33 29.16 -17.56
N ASP A 565 5.13 29.44 -17.04
CA ASP A 565 4.90 29.77 -15.62
C ASP A 565 4.35 28.58 -14.83
N PHE A 566 4.92 27.40 -15.10
CA PHE A 566 4.49 26.16 -14.47
C PHE A 566 5.03 26.04 -13.04
N SER A 567 4.10 25.94 -12.08
CA SER A 567 4.37 25.46 -10.73
C SER A 567 3.87 24.02 -10.55
N PRO A 568 4.73 23.07 -10.14
CA PRO A 568 4.33 21.68 -9.88
C PRO A 568 3.46 21.52 -8.62
N PHE A 569 3.19 22.59 -7.89
CA PHE A 569 2.43 22.58 -6.64
C PHE A 569 1.00 23.12 -6.78
N LYS A 570 0.60 23.51 -8.00
CA LYS A 570 -0.72 24.08 -8.31
C LYS A 570 -1.50 23.15 -9.26
N LYS A 571 -2.83 23.24 -9.23
CA LYS A 571 -3.71 22.52 -10.17
C LYS A 571 -3.98 23.38 -11.41
N TYR A 572 -4.21 22.72 -12.54
CA TYR A 572 -4.45 23.40 -13.81
C TYR A 572 -5.69 22.84 -14.52
N GLU A 573 -6.49 23.71 -15.10
CA GLU A 573 -7.52 23.39 -16.09
C GLU A 573 -6.90 23.56 -17.48
N ILE A 574 -6.82 22.47 -18.24
CA ILE A 574 -6.47 22.50 -19.65
C ILE A 574 -7.77 22.45 -20.43
N GLN A 575 -8.02 23.50 -21.21
CA GLN A 575 -9.17 23.59 -22.10
C GLN A 575 -8.68 23.66 -23.55
N TYR A 576 -9.37 22.96 -24.44
CA TYR A 576 -9.11 23.01 -25.88
C TYR A 576 -10.35 22.58 -26.65
N GLU A 577 -10.41 22.97 -27.92
CA GLU A 577 -11.40 22.51 -28.87
C GLU A 577 -10.74 21.64 -29.92
N SER A 578 -11.38 20.53 -30.28
CA SER A 578 -10.90 19.66 -31.35
C SER A 578 -12.00 19.33 -32.36
N GLN A 579 -11.59 19.15 -33.61
CA GLN A 579 -12.44 18.69 -34.71
C GLN A 579 -11.68 17.61 -35.48
N TYR A 580 -12.24 16.40 -35.50
CA TYR A 580 -11.72 15.30 -36.30
C TYR A 580 -12.24 15.40 -37.73
N VAL A 581 -11.34 15.31 -38.71
CA VAL A 581 -11.71 15.39 -40.13
C VAL A 581 -11.68 14.01 -40.78
N TYR A 582 -10.54 13.31 -40.76
CA TYR A 582 -10.39 11.95 -41.28
C TYR A 582 -9.13 11.24 -40.75
N GLY A 583 -9.05 9.92 -40.91
CA GLY A 583 -7.89 9.09 -40.58
C GLY A 583 -7.78 8.71 -39.10
N ASP A 584 -6.55 8.71 -38.59
CA ASP A 584 -6.27 8.41 -37.19
C ASP A 584 -6.28 9.66 -36.31
N VAL A 585 -6.73 9.49 -35.07
CA VAL A 585 -6.71 10.54 -34.06
C VAL A 585 -5.28 10.69 -33.53
N PRO A 586 -4.69 11.91 -33.50
CA PRO A 586 -3.39 12.10 -32.89
C PRO A 586 -3.40 11.69 -31.42
N ARG A 587 -2.23 11.37 -30.88
CA ARG A 587 -2.05 11.34 -29.43
C ARG A 587 -1.81 12.76 -28.95
N PHE A 588 -2.69 13.24 -28.08
CA PHE A 588 -2.52 14.52 -27.42
C PHE A 588 -2.11 14.23 -25.98
N GLU A 589 -0.87 14.57 -25.65
CA GLU A 589 -0.23 14.14 -24.41
C GLU A 589 0.28 15.34 -23.63
N LEU A 590 -0.13 15.44 -22.37
CA LEU A 590 0.39 16.39 -21.41
C LEU A 590 1.53 15.73 -20.63
N VAL A 591 2.74 16.25 -20.78
CA VAL A 591 3.97 15.68 -20.23
C VAL A 591 4.55 16.63 -19.21
N GLN A 592 4.61 16.19 -17.97
CA GLN A 592 5.41 16.79 -16.93
C GLN A 592 6.75 16.08 -16.89
N SER A 593 7.85 16.82 -17.03
CA SER A 593 9.19 16.23 -17.13
C SER A 593 10.21 16.97 -16.27
N GLY A 594 11.15 16.22 -15.71
CA GLY A 594 12.40 16.73 -15.19
C GLY A 594 13.45 16.93 -16.28
N PRO A 595 14.71 17.17 -15.90
CA PRO A 595 15.82 17.35 -16.84
C PRO A 595 16.06 16.12 -17.74
N ASN A 596 15.92 14.92 -17.19
CA ASN A 596 16.37 13.68 -17.84
C ASN A 596 15.24 12.67 -18.15
N SER A 597 14.03 12.87 -17.63
CA SER A 597 12.92 11.92 -17.81
C SER A 597 11.54 12.56 -17.59
N PRO A 598 10.48 12.03 -18.23
CA PRO A 598 9.11 12.39 -17.89
C PRO A 598 8.76 11.85 -16.49
N TYR A 599 8.16 12.70 -15.65
CA TYR A 599 7.61 12.31 -14.35
C TYR A 599 6.17 11.83 -14.48
N ARG A 600 5.40 12.47 -15.37
CA ARG A 600 4.00 12.10 -15.64
C ARG A 600 3.67 12.39 -17.10
N VAL A 601 3.01 11.43 -17.74
CA VAL A 601 2.45 11.57 -19.09
C VAL A 601 0.96 11.28 -19.00
N GLU A 602 0.14 12.24 -19.39
CA GLU A 602 -1.30 12.16 -19.34
C GLU A 602 -1.87 12.28 -20.74
N LYS A 603 -2.70 11.31 -21.17
CA LYS A 603 -3.33 11.35 -22.48
C LYS A 603 -4.58 12.22 -22.40
N LEU A 604 -4.56 13.36 -23.09
CA LEU A 604 -5.70 14.23 -23.24
C LEU A 604 -6.68 13.60 -24.25
N PRO A 605 -7.97 13.49 -23.90
CA PRO A 605 -8.94 12.79 -24.74
C PRO A 605 -9.14 13.53 -26.06
N LEU A 606 -9.11 12.83 -27.19
CA LEU A 606 -9.55 13.37 -28.48
C LEU A 606 -10.67 12.50 -29.02
N LEU A 607 -11.84 13.09 -29.21
CA LEU A 607 -13.04 12.38 -29.66
C LEU A 607 -13.14 12.47 -31.19
N LYS A 608 -13.52 11.35 -31.84
CA LYS A 608 -13.83 11.34 -33.27
C LYS A 608 -15.18 12.04 -33.51
N ASN A 609 -15.18 13.36 -33.60
CA ASN A 609 -16.35 14.16 -33.96
C ASN A 609 -16.02 15.11 -35.12
N GLN A 610 -16.92 15.17 -36.11
CA GLN A 610 -16.84 16.09 -37.23
C GLN A 610 -17.18 17.53 -36.84
N ASP A 611 -17.88 17.75 -35.72
CA ASP A 611 -18.11 19.08 -35.15
C ASP A 611 -17.03 19.47 -34.14
N TRP A 612 -16.85 20.77 -33.93
CA TRP A 612 -15.98 21.30 -32.88
C TRP A 612 -16.49 20.88 -31.49
N LEU A 613 -15.66 20.14 -30.75
CA LEU A 613 -15.93 19.75 -29.37
C LEU A 613 -14.99 20.46 -28.41
N SER A 614 -15.56 21.20 -27.46
CA SER A 614 -14.81 21.73 -26.32
C SER A 614 -14.58 20.65 -25.29
N GLN A 615 -13.33 20.52 -24.85
CA GLN A 615 -12.90 19.57 -23.84
C GLN A 615 -12.19 20.32 -22.71
N LYS A 616 -12.36 19.78 -21.50
CA LYS A 616 -11.74 20.30 -20.28
C LYS A 616 -11.12 19.16 -19.51
N PHE A 617 -9.92 19.39 -19.00
CA PHE A 617 -9.17 18.40 -18.24
C PHE A 617 -8.50 19.06 -17.03
N ILE A 618 -8.67 18.48 -15.84
CA ILE A 618 -8.01 18.96 -14.62
C ILE A 618 -6.72 18.17 -14.44
N PHE A 619 -5.59 18.86 -14.49
CA PHE A 619 -4.27 18.31 -14.24
C PHE A 619 -3.79 18.65 -12.83
N THR A 620 -3.43 17.61 -12.07
CA THR A 620 -2.74 17.73 -10.78
C THR A 620 -1.30 17.25 -10.97
N PRO A 621 -0.29 18.13 -10.89
CA PRO A 621 1.08 17.72 -11.14
C PRO A 621 1.66 16.83 -10.04
N VAL A 622 2.77 16.16 -10.38
CA VAL A 622 3.70 15.56 -9.41
C VAL A 622 4.49 16.68 -8.74
N GLU A 623 4.59 16.68 -7.41
CA GLU A 623 5.21 17.75 -6.63
C GLU A 623 6.75 17.72 -6.66
N LEU A 624 7.33 17.77 -7.85
CA LEU A 624 8.76 17.78 -8.10
C LEU A 624 9.09 18.92 -9.05
N GLY A 625 10.25 19.56 -8.85
CA GLY A 625 10.77 20.58 -9.76
C GLY A 625 10.81 20.06 -11.20
N SER A 626 9.96 20.64 -12.06
CA SER A 626 9.69 20.13 -13.40
C SER A 626 9.13 21.21 -14.31
N LYS A 627 9.00 20.89 -15.59
CA LYS A 627 8.30 21.68 -16.59
C LYS A 627 7.08 20.92 -17.10
N LEU A 628 6.11 21.65 -17.64
CA LEU A 628 4.90 21.10 -18.24
C LEU A 628 4.86 21.42 -19.74
N GLU A 629 4.67 20.39 -20.55
CA GLU A 629 4.69 20.48 -22.00
C GLU A 629 3.51 19.69 -22.58
N ILE A 630 2.85 20.20 -23.63
CA ILE A 630 1.80 19.49 -24.36
C ILE A 630 2.34 19.07 -25.72
N PHE A 631 2.19 17.79 -26.04
CA PHE A 631 2.60 17.17 -27.29
C PHE A 631 1.38 16.76 -28.09
N ALA A 632 1.31 17.21 -29.34
CA ALA A 632 0.43 16.64 -30.37
C ALA A 632 1.27 15.72 -31.26
N LEU A 633 1.15 14.41 -31.05
CA LEU A 633 1.91 13.37 -31.72
C LEU A 633 1.01 12.64 -32.72
N GLN A 634 1.35 12.67 -34.00
CA GLN A 634 0.65 11.86 -34.97
C GLN A 634 1.31 10.48 -35.09
N PRO A 635 0.57 9.36 -34.96
CA PRO A 635 1.13 8.04 -35.21
C PRO A 635 1.59 7.91 -36.66
N SER A 636 2.85 7.51 -36.86
CA SER A 636 3.39 7.15 -38.18
C SER A 636 2.75 5.84 -38.65
N GLN A 637 1.81 5.92 -39.59
CA GLN A 637 1.31 4.77 -40.33
C GLN A 637 1.70 4.89 -41.82
N LYS A 638 1.92 3.76 -42.48
CA LYS A 638 2.47 3.71 -43.84
C LYS A 638 1.47 4.04 -44.95
N ASP A 639 0.16 3.95 -44.69
CA ASP A 639 -0.80 3.72 -45.79
C ASP A 639 -1.94 4.75 -45.90
N HIS A 640 -2.08 5.72 -44.98
CA HIS A 640 -3.14 6.73 -45.06
C HIS A 640 -2.81 8.05 -44.35
N THR A 641 -3.31 9.15 -44.90
CA THR A 641 -3.24 10.48 -44.27
C THR A 641 -4.29 10.65 -43.19
N SER A 642 -3.98 11.48 -42.20
CA SER A 642 -4.90 11.83 -41.11
C SER A 642 -4.93 13.33 -40.89
N LYS A 643 -6.09 13.86 -40.50
CA LYS A 643 -6.31 15.29 -40.26
C LYS A 643 -7.19 15.51 -39.05
N THR A 644 -6.65 16.23 -38.09
CA THR A 644 -7.36 16.74 -36.90
C THR A 644 -7.00 18.20 -36.71
N LEU A 645 -7.99 19.01 -36.32
CA LEU A 645 -7.82 20.42 -36.00
C LEU A 645 -7.94 20.61 -34.48
N ILE A 646 -7.05 21.41 -33.91
CA ILE A 646 -7.07 21.77 -32.49
C ILE A 646 -7.01 23.29 -32.38
N ARG A 647 -7.88 23.91 -31.60
CA ARG A 647 -7.85 25.36 -31.35
C ARG A 647 -8.18 25.67 -29.89
N ASN A 648 -8.04 26.94 -29.53
CA ASN A 648 -8.41 27.44 -28.22
C ASN A 648 -7.76 26.66 -27.06
N LEU A 649 -6.50 26.23 -27.24
CA LEU A 649 -5.75 25.54 -26.19
C LEU A 649 -5.28 26.56 -25.17
N SER A 650 -5.81 26.47 -23.95
CA SER A 650 -5.45 27.32 -22.83
C SER A 650 -5.14 26.47 -21.60
N VAL A 651 -4.15 26.93 -20.82
CA VAL A 651 -3.85 26.38 -19.49
C VAL A 651 -4.20 27.45 -18.47
N LYS A 652 -5.11 27.12 -17.56
CA LYS A 652 -5.61 28.01 -16.52
C LYS A 652 -5.25 27.47 -15.15
N GLU A 653 -4.68 28.31 -14.30
CA GLU A 653 -4.47 27.95 -12.90
C GLU A 653 -5.83 27.80 -12.17
N ILE A 654 -6.01 26.70 -11.44
CA ILE A 654 -7.18 26.48 -10.58
C ILE A 654 -6.79 26.84 -9.15
N SER A 655 -7.49 27.81 -8.57
CA SER A 655 -7.39 28.11 -7.14
C SER A 655 -8.27 27.13 -6.35
N ASP A 656 -7.63 26.22 -5.63
CA ASP A 656 -8.29 25.26 -4.72
C ASP A 656 -8.11 25.70 -3.26
N ASN A 657 -8.39 26.99 -3.01
CA ASN A 657 -8.16 27.58 -1.70
C ASN A 657 -9.11 27.01 -0.67
N GLN A 658 -8.54 26.59 0.44
CA GLN A 658 -9.28 26.05 1.57
C GLN A 658 -9.15 26.99 2.75
N LEU A 659 -10.25 27.22 3.45
CA LEU A 659 -10.30 28.10 4.60
C LEU A 659 -10.66 27.28 5.83
N TYR A 660 -9.72 27.20 6.77
CA TYR A 660 -9.94 26.55 8.06
C TYR A 660 -10.23 27.60 9.12
N VAL A 661 -11.12 27.25 10.05
CA VAL A 661 -11.47 28.09 11.19
C VAL A 661 -11.00 27.37 12.44
N ILE A 662 -10.07 27.98 13.16
CA ILE A 662 -9.46 27.39 14.34
C ILE A 662 -9.72 28.31 15.52
N GLN A 663 -10.40 27.78 16.52
CA GLN A 663 -10.61 28.46 17.78
C GLN A 663 -9.27 28.68 18.49
N THR A 664 -9.13 29.81 19.20
CA THR A 664 -7.95 30.04 20.03
C THR A 664 -7.78 28.89 21.03
N PRO A 665 -6.60 28.23 21.08
CA PRO A 665 -6.42 27.02 21.89
C PRO A 665 -6.66 27.27 23.38
N LYS A 666 -7.53 26.44 23.97
CA LYS A 666 -7.78 26.41 25.41
C LYS A 666 -6.88 25.35 26.05
N LEU A 667 -6.25 25.71 27.17
CA LEU A 667 -5.50 24.73 27.98
C LEU A 667 -6.48 23.75 28.61
N PHE A 668 -6.25 22.46 28.35
CA PHE A 668 -6.94 21.37 29.01
C PHE A 668 -6.27 21.05 30.36
N ILE A 669 -4.94 21.08 30.41
CA ILE A 669 -4.14 20.93 31.64
C ILE A 669 -3.13 22.06 31.72
N ASN A 670 -3.15 22.80 32.83
CA ASN A 670 -2.30 23.99 33.02
C ASN A 670 -0.84 23.65 33.37
N ASN A 671 -0.57 22.44 33.88
CA ASN A 671 0.77 22.03 34.32
C ASN A 671 1.39 21.06 33.32
N LYS A 672 2.71 21.12 33.17
CA LYS A 672 3.47 20.12 32.43
C LYS A 672 3.50 18.82 33.22
N VAL A 673 2.97 17.75 32.64
CA VAL A 673 2.92 16.43 33.26
C VAL A 673 4.24 15.70 33.04
N ASN A 674 4.82 15.19 34.12
CA ASN A 674 6.04 14.38 34.06
C ASN A 674 5.66 12.93 33.78
N LEU A 675 6.28 12.35 32.75
CA LEU A 675 6.00 10.99 32.30
C LEU A 675 7.31 10.24 32.07
N SER A 676 7.37 8.98 32.51
CA SER A 676 8.45 8.06 32.16
C SER A 676 7.88 6.74 31.66
N THR A 677 8.57 6.10 30.72
CA THR A 677 8.08 4.88 30.05
C THR A 677 9.09 3.77 30.09
N ASN A 678 8.62 2.56 30.39
CA ASN A 678 9.40 1.34 30.32
C ASN A 678 8.73 0.35 29.34
N LYS A 679 9.41 0.05 28.24
CA LYS A 679 8.97 -0.94 27.25
C LYS A 679 9.35 -2.33 27.73
N ILE A 680 8.36 -3.11 28.16
CA ILE A 680 8.57 -4.51 28.57
C ILE A 680 8.75 -5.40 27.34
N ASN A 681 7.88 -5.22 26.35
CA ASN A 681 7.97 -5.84 25.03
C ASN A 681 7.13 -5.03 24.02
N PRO A 682 7.13 -5.34 22.71
CA PRO A 682 6.37 -4.57 21.72
C PRO A 682 4.87 -4.43 22.00
N THR A 683 4.29 -5.37 22.75
CA THR A 683 2.86 -5.45 23.09
C THR A 683 2.54 -5.06 24.54
N LYS A 684 3.52 -4.61 25.33
CA LYS A 684 3.34 -4.26 26.75
C LYS A 684 4.28 -3.15 27.21
N TYR A 685 3.71 -2.11 27.80
CA TYR A 685 4.42 -0.94 28.33
C TYR A 685 3.96 -0.65 29.76
N ILE A 686 4.88 -0.10 30.57
CA ILE A 686 4.57 0.54 31.84
C ILE A 686 4.85 2.03 31.68
N VAL A 687 3.85 2.85 31.92
CA VAL A 687 3.89 4.30 31.82
C VAL A 687 3.65 4.87 33.20
N ASN A 688 4.64 5.55 33.75
CA ASN A 688 4.53 6.23 35.03
C ASN A 688 4.19 7.70 34.77
N VAL A 689 3.04 8.15 35.28
CA VAL A 689 2.51 9.51 35.12
C VAL A 689 2.47 10.19 36.47
N LYS A 690 3.05 11.39 36.57
CA LYS A 690 3.12 12.17 37.82
C LYS A 690 2.39 13.50 37.71
N ASP A 691 1.91 13.99 38.85
CA ASP A 691 1.35 15.33 39.00
C ASP A 691 0.12 15.61 38.12
N THR A 692 -0.80 14.64 38.06
CA THR A 692 -2.09 14.77 37.38
C THR A 692 -3.20 14.92 38.42
N PRO A 693 -3.55 16.12 38.93
CA PRO A 693 -4.59 16.25 39.96
C PRO A 693 -6.01 15.99 39.43
N ASN A 694 -6.22 16.15 38.12
CA ASN A 694 -7.50 16.01 37.44
C ASN A 694 -7.42 14.93 36.34
N GLY A 695 -8.55 14.66 35.68
CA GLY A 695 -8.59 13.80 34.51
C GLY A 695 -7.69 14.31 33.38
N TYR A 696 -7.08 13.38 32.64
CA TYR A 696 -6.09 13.69 31.61
C TYR A 696 -6.17 12.75 30.41
N PHE A 697 -5.61 13.18 29.29
CA PHE A 697 -5.43 12.32 28.12
C PHE A 697 -4.05 11.67 28.12
N LEU A 698 -3.97 10.38 27.85
CA LEU A 698 -2.74 9.66 27.60
C LEU A 698 -2.69 9.27 26.12
N LEU A 699 -1.73 9.83 25.39
CA LEU A 699 -1.51 9.57 23.97
C LEU A 699 -0.38 8.54 23.80
N MET A 700 -0.63 7.50 23.00
CA MET A 700 0.38 6.58 22.49
C MET A 700 0.37 6.66 20.96
N LYS A 701 1.45 7.18 20.37
CA LYS A 701 1.59 7.45 18.93
C LYS A 701 1.82 6.17 18.10
N GLU A 702 1.18 5.07 18.47
CA GLU A 702 1.14 3.80 17.76
C GLU A 702 -0.20 3.66 17.03
N GLY A 703 -0.25 2.92 15.92
CA GLY A 703 -1.49 2.66 15.18
C GLY A 703 -2.67 2.28 16.08
N TYR A 704 -3.78 3.00 15.95
CA TYR A 704 -4.99 2.83 16.74
C TYR A 704 -5.53 1.41 16.55
N HIS A 705 -5.77 0.72 17.66
CA HIS A 705 -6.37 -0.61 17.63
C HIS A 705 -7.13 -0.87 18.92
N LYS A 706 -8.41 -1.24 18.82
CA LYS A 706 -9.30 -1.51 19.98
C LYS A 706 -8.78 -2.60 20.94
N GLY A 707 -7.88 -3.45 20.46
CA GLY A 707 -7.21 -4.47 21.27
C GLY A 707 -6.17 -3.92 22.26
N TRP A 708 -5.78 -2.65 22.18
CA TRP A 708 -4.98 -2.05 23.24
C TRP A 708 -5.84 -1.78 24.47
N THR A 709 -5.38 -2.31 25.60
CA THR A 709 -6.05 -2.20 26.90
C THR A 709 -5.16 -1.45 27.86
N ILE A 710 -5.80 -0.72 28.77
CA ILE A 710 -5.15 0.04 29.82
C ILE A 710 -5.53 -0.55 31.18
N GLY A 711 -4.54 -0.76 32.02
CA GLY A 711 -4.62 -1.29 33.37
C GLY A 711 -3.84 -0.40 34.33
N SER A 712 -4.25 -0.33 35.59
CA SER A 712 -3.47 0.30 36.66
C SER A 712 -3.85 -0.38 37.97
N LYS A 713 -2.87 -0.56 38.86
CA LYS A 713 -3.14 -1.02 40.23
C LYS A 713 -3.78 0.08 41.07
N ASP A 714 -3.63 1.33 40.66
CA ASP A 714 -4.01 2.54 41.39
C ASP A 714 -5.25 3.22 40.80
N TYR A 715 -6.08 2.50 40.02
CA TYR A 715 -7.33 3.06 39.50
C TYR A 715 -8.31 3.35 40.63
N ILE A 716 -8.33 4.60 41.08
CA ILE A 716 -9.28 5.13 42.04
C ILE A 716 -10.25 6.01 41.25
N GLY A 717 -11.33 5.42 40.69
CA GLY A 717 -12.47 6.17 40.14
C GLY A 717 -12.53 6.29 38.61
N GLY A 718 -13.49 5.57 38.00
CA GLY A 718 -13.90 5.70 36.59
C GLY A 718 -13.11 4.83 35.61
N ALA A 719 -13.81 4.23 34.64
CA ALA A 719 -13.20 3.44 33.57
C ALA A 719 -12.60 4.38 32.50
N PRO A 720 -11.33 4.20 32.10
CA PRO A 720 -10.75 4.98 31.00
C PRO A 720 -11.51 4.80 29.69
N VAL A 721 -11.57 5.87 28.90
CA VAL A 721 -12.23 5.86 27.59
C VAL A 721 -11.18 5.85 26.48
N HIS A 722 -11.20 4.82 25.63
CA HIS A 722 -10.23 4.62 24.55
C HIS A 722 -10.79 5.06 23.20
N MET A 723 -10.07 5.91 22.49
CA MET A 723 -10.47 6.49 21.20
C MET A 723 -9.25 6.71 20.28
N SER A 724 -9.49 7.18 19.05
CA SER A 724 -8.41 7.54 18.14
C SER A 724 -7.96 8.99 18.36
N GLY A 725 -6.67 9.18 18.62
CA GLY A 725 -6.01 10.50 18.60
C GLY A 725 -5.30 10.72 17.27
N ASN A 726 -5.24 11.97 16.80
CA ASN A 726 -4.56 12.36 15.56
C ASN A 726 -4.97 11.51 14.33
N GLY A 727 -6.17 10.92 14.34
CA GLY A 727 -6.70 10.03 13.30
C GLY A 727 -6.03 8.64 13.18
N TYR A 728 -4.86 8.42 13.78
CA TYR A 728 -4.13 7.15 13.66
C TYR A 728 -3.62 6.58 14.97
N SER A 729 -3.60 7.33 16.07
CA SER A 729 -2.93 6.94 17.30
C SER A 729 -3.90 6.49 18.40
N ASN A 730 -3.40 5.80 19.42
CA ASN A 730 -4.22 5.37 20.56
C ASN A 730 -4.28 6.49 21.61
N LEU A 731 -5.49 6.86 22.01
CA LEU A 731 -5.74 7.91 22.99
C LEU A 731 -6.67 7.38 24.09
N TRP A 732 -6.29 7.59 25.35
CA TRP A 732 -7.14 7.30 26.50
C TRP A 732 -7.46 8.57 27.27
N TYR A 733 -8.73 8.79 27.60
CA TYR A 733 -9.10 9.71 28.68
C TYR A 733 -9.12 8.93 29.99
N ILE A 734 -8.34 9.40 30.96
CA ILE A 734 -8.25 8.83 32.31
C ILE A 734 -8.93 9.84 33.25
N PRO A 735 -10.10 9.48 33.83
CA PRO A 735 -10.93 10.44 34.55
C PRO A 735 -10.35 10.88 35.90
N VAL A 736 -9.58 10.01 36.56
CA VAL A 736 -8.95 10.34 37.85
C VAL A 736 -7.44 10.28 37.75
N GLY A 737 -6.82 11.43 37.98
CA GLY A 737 -5.38 11.55 38.07
C GLY A 737 -4.84 11.27 39.47
N GLY A 738 -3.52 11.31 39.63
CA GLY A 738 -2.85 11.13 40.91
C GLY A 738 -1.47 11.78 40.94
N LYS A 739 -0.88 11.83 42.14
CA LYS A 739 0.50 12.30 42.30
C LYS A 739 1.49 11.41 41.57
N ASN A 740 1.25 10.10 41.57
CA ASN A 740 2.06 9.09 40.91
C ASN A 740 1.15 7.91 40.53
N GLN A 741 1.07 7.59 39.24
CA GLN A 741 0.24 6.50 38.72
C GLN A 741 1.08 5.60 37.81
N ASP A 742 1.08 4.30 38.09
CA ASP A 742 1.65 3.29 37.20
C ASP A 742 0.57 2.71 36.28
N ILE A 743 0.70 2.98 34.99
CA ILE A 743 -0.23 2.53 33.95
C ILE A 743 0.42 1.40 33.16
N GLU A 744 -0.22 0.24 33.16
CA GLU A 744 0.09 -0.87 32.27
C GLU A 744 -0.74 -0.74 30.98
N LEU A 745 -0.05 -0.62 29.85
CA LEU A 745 -0.67 -0.75 28.53
C LEU A 745 -0.34 -2.12 27.97
N SER A 746 -1.34 -2.88 27.52
CA SER A 746 -1.15 -4.21 26.95
C SER A 746 -2.06 -4.51 25.76
N PHE A 747 -1.52 -5.20 24.76
CA PHE A 747 -2.28 -5.60 23.57
C PHE A 747 -2.94 -6.97 23.76
N SER A 748 -4.26 -7.03 23.70
CA SER A 748 -5.04 -8.26 23.93
C SER A 748 -4.73 -9.38 22.92
N GLY A 749 -4.43 -9.02 21.66
CA GLY A 749 -4.09 -9.99 20.62
C GLY A 749 -2.85 -10.84 20.94
N GLN A 750 -1.95 -10.35 21.80
CA GLN A 750 -0.80 -11.13 22.27
C GLN A 750 -1.24 -12.34 23.09
N LYS A 751 -2.30 -12.21 23.90
CA LYS A 751 -2.83 -13.33 24.70
C LYS A 751 -3.40 -14.44 23.80
N LEU A 752 -4.12 -14.04 22.74
CA LEU A 752 -4.65 -14.96 21.74
C LEU A 752 -3.55 -15.67 20.95
N TYR A 753 -2.51 -14.93 20.56
CA TYR A 753 -1.33 -15.52 19.95
C TYR A 753 -0.67 -16.57 20.87
N MET A 754 -0.44 -16.22 22.14
CA MET A 754 0.19 -17.14 23.11
C MET A 754 -0.67 -18.38 23.37
N PHE A 755 -2.00 -18.23 23.44
CA PHE A 755 -2.93 -19.35 23.52
C PHE A 755 -2.80 -20.25 22.29
N GLY A 756 -2.93 -19.68 21.09
CA GLY A 756 -2.81 -20.42 19.83
C GLY A 756 -1.47 -21.14 19.70
N LEU A 757 -0.37 -20.48 20.08
CA LEU A 757 0.99 -21.04 20.07
C LEU A 757 1.12 -22.21 21.05
N THR A 758 0.61 -22.06 22.27
CA THR A 758 0.65 -23.13 23.29
C THR A 758 -0.08 -24.37 22.81
N VAL A 759 -1.31 -24.23 22.30
CA VAL A 759 -2.08 -25.35 21.75
C VAL A 759 -1.33 -25.96 20.55
N SER A 760 -0.80 -25.12 19.66
CA SER A 760 -0.09 -25.58 18.46
C SER A 760 1.13 -26.44 18.83
N LEU A 761 1.94 -26.00 19.80
CA LEU A 761 3.12 -26.73 20.26
C LEU A 761 2.75 -28.05 20.94
N ILE A 762 1.75 -28.06 21.83
CA ILE A 762 1.29 -29.28 22.50
C ILE A 762 0.84 -30.32 21.47
N VAL A 763 0.04 -29.92 20.49
CA VAL A 763 -0.48 -30.83 19.47
C VAL A 763 0.62 -31.30 18.52
N LEU A 764 1.58 -30.43 18.15
CA LEU A 764 2.72 -30.81 17.34
C LEU A 764 3.57 -31.89 18.05
N LEU A 765 3.90 -31.66 19.32
CA LEU A 765 4.67 -32.60 20.14
C LEU A 765 3.93 -33.93 20.35
N ALA A 766 2.63 -33.89 20.62
CA ALA A 766 1.80 -35.09 20.75
C ALA A 766 1.74 -35.88 19.43
N SER A 767 1.59 -35.19 18.30
CA SER A 767 1.57 -35.80 16.96
C SER A 767 2.92 -36.45 16.62
N LEU A 768 4.03 -35.77 16.91
CA LEU A 768 5.38 -36.30 16.70
C LEU A 768 5.65 -37.52 17.58
N THR A 769 5.27 -37.46 18.86
CA THR A 769 5.42 -38.56 19.80
C THR A 769 4.61 -39.77 19.36
N THR A 770 3.36 -39.57 18.94
CA THR A 770 2.49 -40.64 18.43
C THR A 770 3.05 -41.27 17.16
N PHE A 771 3.61 -40.45 16.26
CA PHE A 771 4.26 -40.93 15.04
C PHE A 771 5.51 -41.77 15.35
N ILE A 772 6.40 -41.29 16.21
CA ILE A 772 7.62 -42.00 16.62
C ILE A 772 7.27 -43.30 17.34
N TYR A 773 6.36 -43.26 18.31
CA TYR A 773 5.89 -44.43 19.03
C TYR A 773 5.30 -45.48 18.07
N GLY A 774 4.44 -45.04 17.15
CA GLY A 774 3.86 -45.90 16.11
C GLY A 774 4.91 -46.52 15.19
N HIS A 775 5.96 -45.76 14.83
CA HIS A 775 7.05 -46.26 14.00
C HIS A 775 7.89 -47.31 14.73
N VAL A 776 8.30 -47.03 15.97
CA VAL A 776 9.10 -47.95 16.80
C VAL A 776 8.33 -49.24 17.07
N HIS A 777 7.06 -49.15 17.45
CA HIS A 777 6.24 -50.31 17.77
C HIS A 777 5.96 -51.19 16.53
N ARG A 778 5.78 -50.59 15.34
CA ARG A 778 5.68 -51.35 14.08
C ARG A 778 6.99 -52.08 13.75
N LYS A 779 8.13 -51.43 13.96
CA LYS A 779 9.45 -52.03 13.72
C LYS A 779 9.76 -53.19 14.67
N GLN A 780 9.26 -53.13 15.91
CA GLN A 780 9.33 -54.23 16.88
C GLN A 780 8.41 -55.40 16.54
N LYS A 781 7.24 -55.16 15.93
CA LYS A 781 6.34 -56.25 15.48
C LYS A 781 6.76 -56.90 14.16
N SER A 782 7.60 -56.22 13.36
CA SER A 782 8.11 -56.76 12.09
C SER A 782 9.46 -57.48 12.21
N ARG A 783 10.09 -57.42 13.39
CA ARG A 783 11.23 -58.24 13.79
C ARG A 783 10.69 -59.38 14.66
#